data_AF-A0A1C4H545-F1
#
_entry.id   AF-A0A1C4H545-F1
#
_cell.length_a   1.000
_cell.length_b   1.000
_cell.length_c   1.000
_cell.angle_alpha   90.00
_cell.angle_beta   90.00
_cell.angle_gamma   90.00
#
_symmetry.space_group_name_H-M   'P 1'
#
loop_
_entity.id
_entity.type
_entity.pdbx_description
1 polymer ?
#
loop_
_entity_poly.entity_id
_entity_poly.type
_entity_poly.pdbx_seq_one_letter_code
_entity_poly.pdbx_strand_id
1 'polypeptide(L)'
;MTILRHVASGDFAVRFQTDMLREANAVKDFAERIDRTMSGGGIQEPKSSAASAPGKLYIAGEYAVVEHGHPAILVAVDRMLTVRITEHDTSADQAQPFGVDPVGRIHSAGHPEASVTWRRRAGRAVPDLEQPGAAFVLAVIHAVEELAQQQSRALKVYDVNIESELDDASGSKYGLGSSAAVTVAMVKALTSFYELELTPIQQYKLAFVAASRAQKVGSGGDLAASLLGGCIRFTAVDRQWVTNRLQDTALSALIDMPWPGLSIARLRVFEPSSTLRLMVGWTGSPASTSSLVGHVQQQSAAEHERMYQDFLTGSDACVDALAQALAADDEQAVIACVRQARKLLQELSLFTGVTIETPSLRNLIDVAERHGAAAKSSGAGGGDCGIAIAGPGADAAAIRQGWQQKDIVPLDLSVQEPQLELADWAGSAVDDGAGRFPATAVTDNAQSRAGADNGFADSCDGVRDTAACNYATSGRFSAAQVNNETSRSQTVSPGSNRKDDHIRLALDEYGDMRRNAFDDLAFVHHSLGSIAVEDVDMSTQVCGVEWDVPFYINAMTGGSAKAEQINTSLARVASATGLAMASGSQHAAIRDPRLEPTFTTIREHNAAGFVFANVGATVDVSQALHAVEMLHANALQIHLNAAQELVMPEGSRDFESWPQHIKQIVEASPVPVVVKEVGFGMSAQTVRQLAQMGVRCVDVSGRGGTDFARIENARRQEHEYGYLAGWGQSTALCLLELLPNDSESTVDSQSAANTESTGGAAAHTQVLASGGVRNPLDVVKALTLGAEAVGVSGHFLHVLNATGEDGLTAEINGWKEQVRSLMALLGARTVADLRHTDLLVTGTTAEESRLLGVAISVLAHRSRTRSI
;
A
#
# COMPACT_ATOMS: atom_id res chain seq x y z
N MET A 1 60.20 77.24 -22.55
CA MET A 1 60.04 76.62 -23.88
C MET A 1 60.05 75.09 -23.74
N THR A 2 59.12 74.53 -22.95
CA THR A 2 59.13 73.09 -22.60
C THR A 2 57.70 72.53 -22.44
N ILE A 3 56.75 73.04 -23.24
CA ILE A 3 55.38 72.51 -23.37
C ILE A 3 55.14 72.08 -24.84
N LEU A 4 56.20 71.59 -25.49
CA LEU A 4 56.20 71.23 -26.92
C LEU A 4 56.92 69.89 -27.20
N ARG A 5 57.06 69.02 -26.18
CA ARG A 5 57.64 67.66 -26.34
C ARG A 5 56.96 66.53 -25.55
N HIS A 6 55.82 66.77 -24.90
CA HIS A 6 55.07 65.72 -24.17
C HIS A 6 53.60 65.55 -24.63
N VAL A 7 53.20 66.18 -25.75
CA VAL A 7 51.92 65.90 -26.43
C VAL A 7 52.07 64.70 -27.40
N ALA A 8 52.89 63.71 -27.02
CA ALA A 8 53.34 62.61 -27.90
C ALA A 8 53.40 61.23 -27.21
N SER A 9 52.79 61.09 -26.03
CA SER A 9 52.58 59.80 -25.34
C SER A 9 51.23 59.86 -24.62
N GLY A 10 50.29 59.00 -25.01
CA GLY A 10 48.85 59.11 -24.68
C GLY A 10 48.43 58.83 -23.23
N ASP A 11 49.35 58.82 -22.27
CA ASP A 11 49.12 58.29 -20.92
C ASP A 11 48.40 59.24 -19.95
N PHE A 12 48.30 60.53 -20.26
CA PHE A 12 47.66 61.49 -19.33
C PHE A 12 46.13 61.49 -19.40
N ALA A 13 45.55 61.22 -20.57
CA ALA A 13 44.09 61.16 -20.74
C ALA A 13 43.49 59.89 -20.11
N VAL A 14 44.16 58.75 -20.26
CA VAL A 14 43.66 57.45 -19.80
C VAL A 14 43.57 57.38 -18.28
N ARG A 15 44.60 57.85 -17.54
CA ARG A 15 44.56 57.82 -16.06
C ARG A 15 43.43 58.69 -15.49
N PHE A 16 43.28 59.93 -15.96
CA PHE A 16 42.23 60.82 -15.46
C PHE A 16 40.82 60.28 -15.73
N GLN A 17 40.61 59.62 -16.88
CA GLN A 17 39.33 59.01 -17.23
C GLN A 17 39.07 57.71 -16.44
N THR A 18 40.12 56.94 -16.12
CA THR A 18 40.00 55.69 -15.35
C THR A 18 39.72 55.96 -13.87
N ASP A 19 40.35 56.98 -13.27
CA ASP A 19 40.11 57.33 -11.87
C ASP A 19 38.72 57.99 -11.69
N MET A 20 38.30 58.86 -12.63
CA MET A 20 36.91 59.36 -12.68
C MET A 20 35.87 58.24 -12.83
N LEU A 21 36.13 57.22 -13.67
CA LEU A 21 35.24 56.06 -13.81
C LEU A 21 35.24 55.16 -12.56
N ARG A 22 36.35 55.08 -11.83
CA ARG A 22 36.41 54.38 -10.54
C ARG A 22 35.67 55.12 -9.44
N GLU A 23 35.79 56.44 -9.34
CA GLU A 23 35.00 57.23 -8.39
C GLU A 23 33.52 57.24 -8.78
N ALA A 24 33.17 57.35 -10.07
CA ALA A 24 31.79 57.26 -10.53
C ALA A 24 31.17 55.87 -10.26
N ASN A 25 31.91 54.78 -10.48
CA ASN A 25 31.45 53.44 -10.13
C ASN A 25 31.41 53.20 -8.62
N ALA A 26 32.34 53.76 -7.83
CA ALA A 26 32.30 53.68 -6.37
C ALA A 26 31.12 54.48 -5.79
N VAL A 27 30.81 55.65 -6.37
CA VAL A 27 29.61 56.43 -6.03
C VAL A 27 28.34 55.71 -6.51
N LYS A 28 28.38 54.98 -7.63
CA LYS A 28 27.24 54.16 -8.10
C LYS A 28 27.02 52.93 -7.22
N ASP A 29 28.06 52.19 -6.86
CA ASP A 29 28.00 51.08 -5.90
C ASP A 29 27.59 51.57 -4.51
N PHE A 30 28.03 52.76 -4.08
CA PHE A 30 27.60 53.36 -2.82
C PHE A 30 26.16 53.87 -2.89
N ALA A 31 25.72 54.39 -4.04
CA ALA A 31 24.32 54.76 -4.29
C ALA A 31 23.41 53.53 -4.36
N GLU A 32 23.80 52.45 -5.03
CA GLU A 32 23.06 51.17 -5.07
C GLU A 32 23.06 50.45 -3.71
N ARG A 33 24.13 50.59 -2.92
CA ARG A 33 24.13 50.15 -1.51
C ARG A 33 23.24 51.04 -0.64
N ILE A 34 23.21 52.35 -0.83
CA ILE A 34 22.27 53.24 -0.16
C ILE A 34 20.84 52.93 -0.60
N ASP A 35 20.57 52.68 -1.87
CA ASP A 35 19.24 52.31 -2.36
C ASP A 35 18.80 50.97 -1.71
N ARG A 36 19.67 49.95 -1.69
CA ARG A 36 19.42 48.70 -0.95
C ARG A 36 19.29 48.86 0.57
N THR A 37 19.81 49.94 1.16
CA THR A 37 19.73 50.20 2.62
C THR A 37 18.58 51.16 2.98
N MET A 38 18.12 51.98 2.03
CA MET A 38 17.04 52.96 2.18
C MET A 38 15.70 52.46 1.59
N SER A 39 15.71 51.48 0.69
CA SER A 39 14.52 50.69 0.31
C SER A 39 14.18 49.61 1.36
N GLY A 40 15.05 49.40 2.35
CA GLY A 40 14.86 48.50 3.49
C GLY A 40 13.80 48.95 4.51
N GLY A 41 12.77 49.65 4.05
CA GLY A 41 11.62 50.12 4.82
C GLY A 41 10.27 49.84 4.14
N GLY A 42 10.26 49.14 3.01
CA GLY A 42 9.05 48.52 2.47
C GLY A 42 8.89 47.12 3.05
N ILE A 43 7.70 46.80 3.57
CA ILE A 43 7.33 45.42 3.87
C ILE A 43 7.32 44.68 2.53
N GLN A 44 8.29 43.81 2.31
CA GLN A 44 8.33 42.97 1.12
C GLN A 44 7.22 41.92 1.29
N GLU A 45 6.15 42.01 0.50
CA GLU A 45 5.00 41.10 0.64
C GLU A 45 5.47 39.64 0.56
N PRO A 46 4.97 38.75 1.44
CA PRO A 46 5.37 37.35 1.46
C PRO A 46 5.07 36.71 0.11
N LYS A 47 6.03 35.95 -0.43
CA LYS A 47 5.85 35.28 -1.72
C LYS A 47 4.59 34.41 -1.65
N SER A 48 3.69 34.57 -2.61
CA SER A 48 2.49 33.75 -2.67
C SER A 48 2.25 33.21 -4.08
N SER A 49 1.52 32.11 -4.14
CA SER A 49 0.99 31.53 -5.37
C SER A 49 -0.42 31.00 -5.12
N ALA A 50 -1.21 30.89 -6.18
CA ALA A 50 -2.50 30.23 -6.14
C ALA A 50 -2.70 29.44 -7.42
N ALA A 51 -3.33 28.27 -7.31
CA ALA A 51 -3.74 27.48 -8.45
C ALA A 51 -5.00 26.70 -8.13
N SER A 52 -5.79 26.43 -9.16
CA SER A 52 -7.02 25.65 -9.06
C SER A 52 -7.01 24.49 -10.04
N ALA A 53 -7.73 23.43 -9.70
CA ALA A 53 -7.93 22.24 -10.52
C ALA A 53 -9.42 21.85 -10.51
N PRO A 54 -10.02 21.53 -11.68
CA PRO A 54 -11.40 21.05 -11.74
C PRO A 54 -11.57 19.65 -11.15
N GLY A 55 -12.79 19.37 -10.69
CA GLY A 55 -13.28 18.01 -10.51
C GLY A 55 -13.41 17.26 -11.83
N LYS A 56 -13.65 15.94 -11.76
CA LYS A 56 -13.73 15.07 -12.94
C LYS A 56 -14.79 13.98 -12.81
N LEU A 57 -15.28 13.52 -13.96
CA LEU A 57 -16.17 12.38 -14.12
C LEU A 57 -15.60 11.41 -15.18
N TYR A 58 -15.85 10.11 -15.02
CA TYR A 58 -15.64 9.12 -16.09
C TYR A 58 -16.86 9.07 -16.99
N ILE A 59 -16.62 9.10 -18.30
CA ILE A 59 -17.61 8.79 -19.32
C ILE A 59 -17.62 7.28 -19.59
N ALA A 60 -16.46 6.67 -19.86
CA ALA A 60 -16.32 5.23 -20.07
C ALA A 60 -14.89 4.74 -19.76
N GLY A 61 -14.72 3.43 -19.59
CA GLY A 61 -13.43 2.76 -19.39
C GLY A 61 -12.93 2.73 -17.94
N GLU A 62 -13.71 3.21 -16.97
CA GLU A 62 -13.31 3.43 -15.57
C GLU A 62 -12.65 2.25 -14.84
N TYR A 63 -13.00 1.00 -15.20
CA TYR A 63 -12.41 -0.22 -14.61
C TYR A 63 -11.29 -0.82 -15.45
N ALA A 64 -11.36 -0.71 -16.79
CA ALA A 64 -10.34 -1.28 -17.67
C ALA A 64 -9.04 -0.48 -17.61
N VAL A 65 -9.12 0.85 -17.57
CA VAL A 65 -7.99 1.79 -17.52
C VAL A 65 -7.10 1.66 -16.27
N VAL A 66 -7.50 0.84 -15.28
CA VAL A 66 -6.68 0.50 -14.12
C VAL A 66 -5.56 -0.49 -14.49
N GLU A 67 -5.80 -1.29 -15.53
CA GLU A 67 -4.80 -2.09 -16.23
C GLU A 67 -4.09 -1.24 -17.29
N HIS A 68 -2.78 -1.47 -17.45
CA HIS A 68 -1.95 -0.65 -18.33
C HIS A 68 -2.33 -0.84 -19.81
N GLY A 69 -2.24 0.21 -20.62
CA GLY A 69 -2.55 0.14 -22.06
C GLY A 69 -4.04 0.19 -22.42
N HIS A 70 -4.96 -0.03 -21.46
CA HIS A 70 -6.40 0.12 -21.69
C HIS A 70 -6.83 1.60 -21.61
N PRO A 71 -7.81 2.05 -22.42
CA PRO A 71 -8.22 3.44 -22.48
C PRO A 71 -9.47 3.76 -21.64
N ALA A 72 -9.64 5.05 -21.33
CA ALA A 72 -10.86 5.63 -20.79
C ALA A 72 -11.15 6.99 -21.42
N ILE A 73 -12.40 7.44 -21.26
CA ILE A 73 -12.82 8.81 -21.53
C ILE A 73 -13.19 9.47 -20.22
N LEU A 74 -12.57 10.62 -19.93
CA LEU A 74 -12.85 11.43 -18.76
C LEU A 74 -13.25 12.85 -19.18
N VAL A 75 -13.97 13.53 -18.30
CA VAL A 75 -14.36 14.93 -18.48
C VAL A 75 -14.13 15.72 -17.20
N ALA A 76 -13.54 16.90 -17.33
CA ALA A 76 -13.39 17.87 -16.26
C ALA A 76 -14.65 18.74 -16.13
N VAL A 77 -15.08 19.02 -14.90
CA VAL A 77 -16.29 19.82 -14.61
C VAL A 77 -15.95 21.18 -14.02
N ASP A 78 -16.86 22.14 -14.18
CA ASP A 78 -16.75 23.54 -13.75
C ASP A 78 -16.88 23.78 -12.22
N ARG A 79 -16.54 22.78 -11.41
CA ARG A 79 -16.33 22.90 -9.95
C ARG A 79 -14.85 22.80 -9.64
N MET A 80 -14.34 23.76 -8.90
CA MET A 80 -12.91 23.92 -8.70
C MET A 80 -12.49 23.60 -7.26
N LEU A 81 -11.33 22.99 -7.10
CA LEU A 81 -10.57 23.01 -5.85
C LEU A 81 -9.42 23.99 -6.02
N THR A 82 -9.29 24.93 -5.09
CA THR A 82 -8.29 26.00 -5.10
C THR A 82 -7.30 25.82 -3.97
N VAL A 83 -6.01 25.92 -4.28
CA VAL A 83 -4.90 25.94 -3.34
C VAL A 83 -4.24 27.32 -3.39
N ARG A 84 -4.01 27.91 -2.21
CA ARG A 84 -3.21 29.13 -2.04
C ARG A 84 -2.03 28.81 -1.15
N ILE A 85 -0.84 29.23 -1.57
CA ILE A 85 0.41 29.06 -0.82
C ILE A 85 0.97 30.43 -0.52
N THR A 86 1.27 30.70 0.73
CA THR A 86 1.85 31.97 1.20
C THR A 86 3.09 31.68 2.02
N GLU A 87 4.22 32.29 1.66
CA GLU A 87 5.45 32.23 2.45
C GLU A 87 5.19 32.70 3.88
N HIS A 88 5.65 31.91 4.86
CA HIS A 88 5.36 32.18 6.25
C HIS A 88 6.22 33.35 6.74
N ASP A 89 5.57 34.42 7.21
CA ASP A 89 6.25 35.64 7.63
C ASP A 89 6.94 35.47 9.00
N THR A 90 8.23 35.15 8.94
CA THR A 90 9.11 35.03 10.11
C THR A 90 9.22 36.30 10.98
N SER A 91 8.70 37.46 10.55
CA SER A 91 8.65 38.66 11.39
C SER A 91 7.66 38.53 12.56
N ALA A 92 6.58 37.75 12.41
CA ALA A 92 5.61 37.51 13.46
C ALA A 92 6.14 36.60 14.59
N ASP A 93 7.06 35.68 14.26
CA ASP A 93 7.69 34.75 15.21
C ASP A 93 8.86 35.37 16.00
N GLN A 94 9.23 36.64 15.76
CA GLN A 94 10.29 37.32 16.53
C GLN A 94 9.94 37.57 18.02
N ALA A 95 8.73 37.23 18.45
CA ALA A 95 8.33 37.17 19.86
C ALA A 95 8.57 35.79 20.52
N GLN A 96 8.94 34.76 19.77
CA GLN A 96 9.26 33.42 20.29
C GLN A 96 10.70 33.37 20.85
N PRO A 97 10.96 32.54 21.88
CA PRO A 97 12.31 32.38 22.43
C PRO A 97 13.27 31.77 21.39
N PHE A 98 14.56 32.14 21.49
CA PHE A 98 15.63 31.61 20.64
C PHE A 98 15.63 30.08 20.60
N GLY A 99 15.47 29.49 19.40
CA GLY A 99 15.61 28.04 19.16
C GLY A 99 14.36 27.30 18.72
N VAL A 100 13.26 27.97 18.38
CA VAL A 100 12.06 27.33 17.80
C VAL A 100 12.16 27.31 16.27
N ASP A 101 12.04 26.14 15.65
CA ASP A 101 11.96 26.00 14.19
C ASP A 101 10.69 26.64 13.62
N PRO A 102 10.77 27.40 12.49
CA PRO A 102 9.60 28.01 11.86
C PRO A 102 8.58 26.96 11.40
N VAL A 103 7.29 27.30 11.57
CA VAL A 103 6.15 26.38 11.41
C VAL A 103 5.29 26.80 10.23
N GLY A 104 5.12 25.91 9.24
CA GLY A 104 4.12 26.07 8.20
C GLY A 104 2.80 25.41 8.60
N ARG A 105 1.69 25.86 8.00
CA ARG A 105 0.34 25.36 8.29
C ARG A 105 -0.31 24.84 7.02
N ILE A 106 -0.95 23.69 7.09
CA ILE A 106 -1.90 23.22 6.08
C ILE A 106 -3.29 23.39 6.68
N HIS A 107 -4.16 24.11 5.98
CA HIS A 107 -5.54 24.37 6.38
C HIS A 107 -6.47 23.99 5.23
N SER A 108 -7.42 23.08 5.48
CA SER A 108 -8.43 22.69 4.51
C SER A 108 -9.82 23.09 5.01
N ALA A 109 -10.44 24.04 4.32
CA ALA A 109 -11.82 24.40 4.59
C ALA A 109 -12.73 23.17 4.38
N GLY A 110 -13.69 22.95 5.29
CA GLY A 110 -14.58 21.78 5.27
C GLY A 110 -13.96 20.46 5.75
N HIS A 111 -12.63 20.35 5.84
CA HIS A 111 -11.91 19.13 6.24
C HIS A 111 -10.87 19.42 7.37
N PRO A 112 -11.32 19.62 8.63
CA PRO A 112 -10.41 19.85 9.76
C PRO A 112 -9.38 18.73 9.96
N GLU A 113 -9.73 17.48 9.64
CA GLU A 113 -8.90 16.27 9.70
C GLU A 113 -7.75 16.23 8.67
N ALA A 114 -7.75 17.15 7.71
CA ALA A 114 -6.66 17.37 6.77
C ALA A 114 -5.79 18.59 7.12
N SER A 115 -6.12 19.30 8.22
CA SER A 115 -5.42 20.52 8.63
C SER A 115 -4.34 20.21 9.67
N VAL A 116 -3.06 20.49 9.35
CA VAL A 116 -1.91 20.10 10.16
C VAL A 116 -0.81 21.17 10.16
N THR A 117 -0.08 21.33 11.26
CA THR A 117 1.14 22.14 11.31
C THR A 117 2.35 21.28 10.95
N TRP A 118 3.34 21.87 10.27
CA TRP A 118 4.54 21.16 9.82
C TRP A 118 5.80 22.01 10.03
N ARG A 119 6.92 21.33 10.24
CA ARG A 119 8.26 21.94 10.42
C ARG A 119 9.24 21.36 9.42
N ARG A 120 10.29 22.10 9.09
CA ARG A 120 11.36 21.61 8.23
C ARG A 120 12.46 20.93 9.06
N ARG A 121 12.57 19.60 8.97
CA ARG A 121 13.60 18.79 9.66
C ARG A 121 14.45 18.04 8.65
N ALA A 122 15.78 18.09 8.80
CA ALA A 122 16.74 17.51 7.85
C ALA A 122 16.44 17.83 6.37
N GLY A 123 15.98 19.06 6.10
CA GLY A 123 15.60 19.54 4.77
C GLY A 123 14.19 19.16 4.29
N ARG A 124 13.47 18.26 4.95
CA ARG A 124 12.12 17.81 4.57
C ARG A 124 11.02 18.45 5.42
N ALA A 125 9.83 18.64 4.84
CA ALA A 125 8.63 18.99 5.59
C ALA A 125 8.13 17.79 6.40
N VAL A 126 7.99 17.93 7.72
CA VAL A 126 7.54 16.89 8.65
C VAL A 126 6.35 17.45 9.45
N PRO A 127 5.18 16.77 9.47
CA PRO A 127 4.05 17.22 10.28
C PRO A 127 4.35 17.09 11.77
N ASP A 128 3.76 17.96 12.58
CA ASP A 128 3.90 17.94 14.04
C ASP A 128 3.08 16.81 14.69
N LEU A 129 1.99 16.41 14.05
CA LEU A 129 1.12 15.31 14.42
C LEU A 129 0.78 14.54 13.14
N GLU A 130 0.86 13.20 13.18
CA GLU A 130 0.43 12.38 12.06
C GLU A 130 -1.10 12.44 11.91
N GLN A 131 -1.56 13.17 10.90
CA GLN A 131 -2.97 13.21 10.50
C GLN A 131 -3.14 12.56 9.14
N PRO A 132 -3.87 11.44 9.02
CA PRO A 132 -4.05 10.71 7.76
C PRO A 132 -4.60 11.58 6.61
N GLY A 133 -5.45 12.58 6.91
CA GLY A 133 -6.01 13.49 5.90
C GLY A 133 -4.96 14.37 5.21
N ALA A 134 -3.83 14.67 5.87
CA ALA A 134 -2.78 15.54 5.32
C ALA A 134 -1.74 14.80 4.46
N ALA A 135 -1.77 13.46 4.41
CA ALA A 135 -0.76 12.64 3.73
C ALA A 135 -0.60 13.00 2.24
N PHE A 136 -1.70 13.31 1.54
CA PHE A 136 -1.67 13.74 0.12
C PHE A 136 -0.92 15.05 -0.08
N VAL A 137 -1.20 16.03 0.76
CA VAL A 137 -0.59 17.36 0.70
C VAL A 137 0.92 17.25 0.95
N LEU A 138 1.32 16.47 1.96
CA LEU A 138 2.71 16.22 2.31
C LEU A 138 3.48 15.48 1.22
N ALA A 139 2.89 14.45 0.58
CA ALA A 139 3.52 13.72 -0.51
C ALA A 139 3.77 14.61 -1.74
N VAL A 140 2.85 15.53 -2.06
CA VAL A 140 3.06 16.52 -3.13
C VAL A 140 4.13 17.53 -2.74
N ILE A 141 4.13 18.02 -1.49
CA ILE A 141 5.21 18.87 -0.96
C ILE A 141 6.57 18.18 -1.15
N HIS A 142 6.72 16.92 -0.72
CA HIS A 142 7.98 16.18 -0.85
C HIS A 142 8.41 16.00 -2.31
N ALA A 143 7.50 15.67 -3.23
CA ALA A 143 7.82 15.46 -4.64
C ALA A 143 8.22 16.78 -5.34
N VAL A 144 7.52 17.88 -5.08
CA VAL A 144 7.87 19.18 -5.69
C VAL A 144 9.14 19.76 -5.06
N GLU A 145 9.35 19.60 -3.75
CA GLU A 145 10.57 20.07 -3.09
C GLU A 145 11.81 19.25 -3.47
N GLU A 146 11.68 17.95 -3.71
CA GLU A 146 12.76 17.13 -4.28
C GLU A 146 13.21 17.68 -5.65
N LEU A 147 12.26 18.03 -6.52
CA LEU A 147 12.54 18.62 -7.82
C LEU A 147 13.11 20.05 -7.69
N ALA A 148 12.60 20.85 -6.75
CA ALA A 148 13.11 22.17 -6.44
C ALA A 148 14.58 22.12 -5.97
N GLN A 149 14.93 21.16 -5.11
CA GLN A 149 16.32 20.90 -4.70
C GLN A 149 17.20 20.47 -5.88
N GLN A 150 16.73 19.58 -6.75
CA GLN A 150 17.46 19.18 -7.97
C GLN A 150 17.72 20.38 -8.90
N GLN A 151 16.81 21.36 -8.94
CA GLN A 151 16.98 22.63 -9.65
C GLN A 151 17.64 23.76 -8.81
N SER A 152 18.30 23.42 -7.69
CA SER A 152 19.01 24.36 -6.81
C SER A 152 18.17 25.51 -6.25
N ARG A 153 16.85 25.33 -6.11
CA ARG A 153 15.95 26.28 -5.44
C ARG A 153 16.03 26.11 -3.92
N ALA A 154 16.10 27.23 -3.20
CA ALA A 154 16.09 27.23 -1.74
C ALA A 154 14.68 26.91 -1.21
N LEU A 155 14.56 25.92 -0.33
CA LEU A 155 13.29 25.54 0.29
C LEU A 155 12.88 26.56 1.36
N LYS A 156 11.57 26.86 1.40
CA LYS A 156 10.98 27.87 2.31
C LYS A 156 10.03 27.20 3.32
N VAL A 157 9.51 27.99 4.27
CA VAL A 157 8.35 27.59 5.09
C VAL A 157 7.16 28.43 4.63
N TYR A 158 5.99 27.81 4.55
CA TYR A 158 4.80 28.42 3.96
C TYR A 158 3.52 27.80 4.50
N ASP A 159 2.46 28.58 4.43
CA ASP A 159 1.10 28.20 4.75
C ASP A 159 0.35 27.80 3.46
N VAL A 160 -0.40 26.72 3.52
CA VAL A 160 -1.21 26.14 2.45
C VAL A 160 -2.68 26.23 2.86
N ASN A 161 -3.49 26.95 2.08
CA ASN A 161 -4.93 27.03 2.27
C ASN A 161 -5.64 26.32 1.11
N ILE A 162 -6.56 25.41 1.45
CA ILE A 162 -7.29 24.57 0.50
C ILE A 162 -8.79 24.88 0.63
N GLU A 163 -9.40 25.25 -0.49
CA GLU A 163 -10.83 25.60 -0.64
C GLU A 163 -11.42 24.68 -1.72
N SER A 164 -12.58 24.05 -1.47
CA SER A 164 -13.18 23.04 -2.35
C SER A 164 -14.63 23.37 -2.69
N GLU A 165 -14.97 23.31 -3.99
CA GLU A 165 -16.34 23.30 -4.51
C GLU A 165 -16.81 21.88 -4.88
N LEU A 166 -16.02 20.84 -4.54
CA LEU A 166 -16.26 19.44 -4.93
C LEU A 166 -17.10 18.65 -3.91
N ASP A 167 -17.52 19.34 -2.85
CA ASP A 167 -18.19 18.82 -1.68
C ASP A 167 -19.44 19.67 -1.41
N ASP A 168 -20.46 19.09 -0.80
CA ASP A 168 -21.72 19.79 -0.52
C ASP A 168 -21.62 20.73 0.69
N ALA A 169 -22.70 21.46 0.98
CA ALA A 169 -22.75 22.40 2.10
C ALA A 169 -22.61 21.74 3.51
N SER A 170 -22.61 20.40 3.59
CA SER A 170 -22.33 19.63 4.82
C SER A 170 -20.90 19.08 4.89
N GLY A 171 -20.10 19.23 3.83
CA GLY A 171 -18.79 18.59 3.68
C GLY A 171 -18.84 17.18 3.08
N SER A 172 -20.00 16.75 2.56
CA SER A 172 -20.15 15.44 1.92
C SER A 172 -19.69 15.50 0.47
N LYS A 173 -18.78 14.59 0.08
CA LYS A 173 -18.15 14.59 -1.25
C LYS A 173 -19.16 14.24 -2.35
N TYR A 174 -19.17 14.99 -3.45
CA TYR A 174 -20.00 14.66 -4.62
C TYR A 174 -19.49 13.46 -5.43
N GLY A 175 -18.27 12.98 -5.17
CA GLY A 175 -17.60 11.95 -5.98
C GLY A 175 -16.83 12.51 -7.19
N LEU A 176 -16.67 13.83 -7.28
CA LEU A 176 -16.00 14.54 -8.39
C LEU A 176 -14.45 14.46 -8.36
N GLY A 177 -13.86 13.53 -7.61
CA GLY A 177 -12.41 13.28 -7.60
C GLY A 177 -11.56 14.28 -6.80
N SER A 178 -12.02 14.74 -5.63
CA SER A 178 -11.33 15.76 -4.82
C SER A 178 -9.85 15.45 -4.50
N SER A 179 -9.46 14.17 -4.42
CA SER A 179 -8.07 13.72 -4.23
C SER A 179 -7.16 14.02 -5.43
N ALA A 180 -7.65 13.90 -6.66
CA ALA A 180 -6.92 14.26 -7.86
C ALA A 180 -6.83 15.78 -8.01
N ALA A 181 -7.94 16.49 -7.75
CA ALA A 181 -7.99 17.94 -7.81
C ALA A 181 -7.03 18.61 -6.81
N VAL A 182 -6.99 18.16 -5.54
CA VAL A 182 -6.02 18.70 -4.56
C VAL A 182 -4.57 18.39 -4.96
N THR A 183 -4.30 17.19 -5.47
CA THR A 183 -2.95 16.81 -5.94
C THR A 183 -2.48 17.75 -7.05
N VAL A 184 -3.32 17.98 -8.06
CA VAL A 184 -3.01 18.85 -9.21
C VAL A 184 -2.91 20.32 -8.80
N ALA A 185 -3.83 20.84 -7.99
CA ALA A 185 -3.80 22.22 -7.51
C ALA A 185 -2.55 22.48 -6.65
N MET A 186 -2.19 21.53 -5.77
CA MET A 186 -0.94 21.57 -4.99
C MET A 186 0.30 21.57 -5.88
N VAL A 187 0.37 20.71 -6.90
CA VAL A 187 1.50 20.69 -7.85
C VAL A 187 1.62 22.05 -8.55
N LYS A 188 0.53 22.54 -9.18
CA LYS A 188 0.51 23.82 -9.91
C LYS A 188 0.91 25.01 -9.00
N ALA A 189 0.41 25.04 -7.77
CA ALA A 189 0.72 26.10 -6.81
C ALA A 189 2.18 26.03 -6.34
N LEU A 190 2.70 24.84 -5.99
CA LEU A 190 4.08 24.67 -5.53
C LEU A 190 5.11 24.87 -6.65
N THR A 191 4.85 24.42 -7.88
CA THR A 191 5.75 24.66 -9.02
C THR A 191 5.82 26.14 -9.34
N SER A 192 4.69 26.87 -9.25
CA SER A 192 4.67 28.33 -9.35
C SER A 192 5.43 29.01 -8.19
N PHE A 193 5.18 28.58 -6.95
CA PHE A 193 5.85 29.10 -5.76
C PHE A 193 7.38 28.91 -5.79
N TYR A 194 7.86 27.78 -6.32
CA TYR A 194 9.28 27.47 -6.47
C TYR A 194 9.89 27.89 -7.82
N GLU A 195 9.11 28.51 -8.73
CA GLU A 195 9.54 28.90 -10.09
C GLU A 195 10.11 27.72 -10.90
N LEU A 196 9.42 26.58 -10.86
CA LEU A 196 9.77 25.39 -11.63
C LEU A 196 9.03 25.43 -12.97
N GLU A 197 9.77 25.65 -14.06
CA GLU A 197 9.23 25.70 -15.41
C GLU A 197 8.95 24.28 -15.93
N LEU A 198 7.73 23.76 -15.65
CA LEU A 198 7.29 22.43 -16.08
C LEU A 198 6.19 22.50 -17.13
N THR A 199 6.36 21.74 -18.21
CA THR A 199 5.32 21.48 -19.22
C THR A 199 4.11 20.75 -18.61
N PRO A 200 2.93 20.78 -19.27
CA PRO A 200 1.75 20.04 -18.85
C PRO A 200 2.03 18.56 -18.54
N ILE A 201 2.78 17.89 -19.41
CA ILE A 201 3.06 16.46 -19.26
C ILE A 201 4.05 16.17 -18.11
N GLN A 202 5.01 17.08 -17.82
CA GLN A 202 5.85 16.99 -16.63
C GLN A 202 5.05 17.21 -15.34
N GLN A 203 4.12 18.17 -15.32
CA GLN A 203 3.22 18.40 -14.18
C GLN A 203 2.32 17.18 -13.92
N TYR A 204 1.78 16.56 -14.97
CA TYR A 204 1.02 15.30 -14.87
C TYR A 204 1.87 14.19 -14.24
N LYS A 205 3.07 13.94 -14.76
CA LYS A 205 3.97 12.90 -14.24
C LYS A 205 4.40 13.16 -12.80
N LEU A 206 4.66 14.42 -12.44
CA LEU A 206 4.98 14.81 -11.07
C LEU A 206 3.79 14.59 -10.12
N ALA A 207 2.57 14.95 -10.53
CA ALA A 207 1.35 14.66 -9.79
C ALA A 207 1.11 13.15 -9.62
N PHE A 208 1.38 12.36 -10.66
CA PHE A 208 1.30 10.89 -10.63
C PHE A 208 2.29 10.30 -9.62
N VAL A 209 3.58 10.67 -9.68
CA VAL A 209 4.60 10.22 -8.72
C VAL A 209 4.25 10.64 -7.29
N ALA A 210 3.79 11.87 -7.08
CA ALA A 210 3.39 12.37 -5.78
C ALA A 210 2.22 11.56 -5.19
N ALA A 211 1.17 11.31 -5.99
CA ALA A 211 0.04 10.51 -5.58
C ALA A 211 0.45 9.06 -5.28
N SER A 212 1.37 8.47 -6.07
CA SER A 212 1.87 7.10 -5.87
C SER A 212 2.67 6.92 -4.59
N ARG A 213 3.25 8.00 -4.06
CA ARG A 213 3.93 8.01 -2.75
C ARG A 213 2.96 8.15 -1.56
N ALA A 214 1.75 8.66 -1.79
CA ALA A 214 0.75 8.87 -0.74
C ALA A 214 -0.17 7.66 -0.52
N GLN A 215 -0.57 6.97 -1.60
CA GLN A 215 -1.45 5.79 -1.56
C GLN A 215 -1.31 4.98 -2.87
N LYS A 216 -2.01 3.84 -2.95
CA LYS A 216 -2.20 3.13 -4.23
C LYS A 216 -2.92 4.04 -5.23
N VAL A 217 -2.20 4.52 -6.24
CA VAL A 217 -2.78 5.26 -7.37
C VAL A 217 -3.55 4.30 -8.29
N GLY A 218 -4.71 4.75 -8.75
CA GLY A 218 -5.48 4.09 -9.81
C GLY A 218 -4.81 4.24 -11.18
N SER A 219 -5.59 4.54 -12.21
CA SER A 219 -5.08 4.70 -13.59
C SER A 219 -4.21 5.94 -13.84
N GLY A 220 -4.36 6.96 -12.99
CA GLY A 220 -3.85 8.31 -13.26
C GLY A 220 -4.75 9.17 -14.16
N GLY A 221 -5.81 8.61 -14.76
CA GLY A 221 -6.73 9.35 -15.64
C GLY A 221 -7.39 10.55 -14.95
N ASP A 222 -7.71 10.40 -13.66
CA ASP A 222 -8.26 11.46 -12.81
C ASP A 222 -7.33 12.68 -12.74
N LEU A 223 -6.02 12.45 -12.60
CA LEU A 223 -5.00 13.50 -12.55
C LEU A 223 -4.85 14.18 -13.92
N ALA A 224 -4.97 13.42 -15.01
CA ALA A 224 -4.94 13.99 -16.36
C ALA A 224 -6.15 14.91 -16.60
N ALA A 225 -7.37 14.47 -16.25
CA ALA A 225 -8.57 15.28 -16.40
C ALA A 225 -8.52 16.56 -15.54
N SER A 226 -8.18 16.44 -14.25
CA SER A 226 -8.05 17.58 -13.34
C SER A 226 -6.90 18.54 -13.69
N LEU A 227 -5.90 18.13 -14.49
CA LEU A 227 -4.82 19.01 -14.94
C LEU A 227 -5.13 19.73 -16.26
N LEU A 228 -5.74 19.01 -17.21
CA LEU A 228 -5.81 19.43 -18.60
C LEU A 228 -7.14 20.12 -18.96
N GLY A 229 -8.22 19.76 -18.26
CA GLY A 229 -9.56 20.27 -18.55
C GLY A 229 -10.24 19.60 -19.75
N GLY A 230 -11.48 20.00 -20.02
CA GLY A 230 -12.34 19.48 -21.10
C GLY A 230 -12.61 17.98 -21.05
N CYS A 231 -12.86 17.40 -22.22
CA CYS A 231 -13.00 15.95 -22.41
C CYS A 231 -11.71 15.37 -23.01
N ILE A 232 -11.20 14.31 -22.41
CA ILE A 232 -9.96 13.62 -22.82
C ILE A 232 -10.19 12.14 -23.03
N ARG A 233 -9.50 11.57 -24.01
CA ARG A 233 -9.21 10.13 -24.08
C ARG A 233 -7.84 9.91 -23.43
N PHE A 234 -7.78 8.98 -22.47
CA PHE A 234 -6.61 8.68 -21.66
C PHE A 234 -6.28 7.19 -21.73
N THR A 235 -4.99 6.83 -21.77
CA THR A 235 -4.50 5.45 -21.64
C THR A 235 -3.42 5.42 -20.56
N ALA A 236 -3.52 4.48 -19.62
CA ALA A 236 -2.65 4.41 -18.45
C ALA A 236 -1.24 3.90 -18.77
N VAL A 237 -0.25 4.48 -18.07
CA VAL A 237 1.13 3.98 -17.99
C VAL A 237 1.19 2.69 -17.16
N ASP A 238 2.17 1.82 -17.42
CA ASP A 238 2.52 0.76 -16.49
C ASP A 238 3.04 1.34 -15.15
N ARG A 239 2.25 1.13 -14.09
CA ARG A 239 2.57 1.54 -12.71
C ARG A 239 3.83 0.86 -12.18
N GLN A 240 4.08 -0.40 -12.54
CA GLN A 240 5.27 -1.13 -12.11
C GLN A 240 6.51 -0.58 -12.79
N TRP A 241 6.43 -0.24 -14.09
CA TRP A 241 7.51 0.46 -14.80
C TRP A 241 7.88 1.79 -14.13
N VAL A 242 6.90 2.65 -13.80
CA VAL A 242 7.18 3.93 -13.11
C VAL A 242 7.80 3.69 -11.72
N THR A 243 7.28 2.71 -10.97
CA THR A 243 7.76 2.37 -9.62
C THR A 243 9.19 1.84 -9.63
N ASN A 244 9.52 0.96 -10.60
CA ASN A 244 10.88 0.46 -10.78
C ASN A 244 11.84 1.59 -11.17
N ARG A 245 11.42 2.50 -12.06
CA ARG A 245 12.24 3.66 -12.48
C ARG A 245 12.50 4.67 -11.37
N LEU A 246 11.60 4.81 -10.40
CA LEU A 246 11.85 5.66 -9.22
C LEU A 246 12.99 5.15 -8.32
N GLN A 247 13.48 3.92 -8.51
CA GLN A 247 14.60 3.36 -7.74
C GLN A 247 15.96 3.68 -8.37
N ASP A 248 16.05 3.80 -9.70
CA ASP A 248 17.30 3.98 -10.46
C ASP A 248 17.46 5.36 -11.12
N THR A 249 16.37 6.13 -11.24
CA THR A 249 16.30 7.37 -12.02
C THR A 249 15.90 8.57 -11.14
N ALA A 250 16.65 9.66 -11.24
CA ALA A 250 16.31 10.92 -10.57
C ALA A 250 14.96 11.50 -11.07
N LEU A 251 14.16 12.07 -10.16
CA LEU A 251 12.80 12.54 -10.46
C LEU A 251 12.71 13.48 -11.67
N SER A 252 13.62 14.45 -11.79
CA SER A 252 13.75 15.31 -12.98
C SER A 252 13.87 14.52 -14.29
N ALA A 253 14.85 13.61 -14.38
CA ALA A 253 15.02 12.76 -15.56
C ALA A 253 13.81 11.85 -15.86
N LEU A 254 13.11 11.38 -14.81
CA LEU A 254 11.92 10.54 -14.96
C LEU A 254 10.72 11.31 -15.51
N ILE A 255 10.50 12.55 -15.11
CA ILE A 255 9.40 13.36 -15.66
C ILE A 255 9.70 13.87 -17.08
N ASP A 256 10.98 14.00 -17.44
CA ASP A 256 11.41 14.41 -18.78
C ASP A 256 11.27 13.28 -19.82
N MET A 257 11.62 12.04 -19.46
CA MET A 257 11.60 10.91 -20.41
C MET A 257 10.18 10.47 -20.83
N PRO A 258 9.97 9.95 -22.05
CA PRO A 258 8.70 9.34 -22.45
C PRO A 258 8.29 8.18 -21.51
N TRP A 259 7.00 8.07 -21.22
CA TRP A 259 6.43 6.99 -20.40
C TRP A 259 5.73 5.98 -21.31
N PRO A 260 6.15 4.70 -21.36
CA PRO A 260 5.54 3.69 -22.22
C PRO A 260 4.03 3.51 -21.97
N GLY A 261 3.25 3.42 -23.04
CA GLY A 261 1.78 3.23 -22.97
C GLY A 261 0.98 4.48 -22.60
N LEU A 262 1.58 5.50 -21.99
CA LEU A 262 0.89 6.74 -21.64
C LEU A 262 0.43 7.49 -22.90
N SER A 263 -0.89 7.68 -23.03
CA SER A 263 -1.49 8.50 -24.10
C SER A 263 -2.57 9.40 -23.54
N ILE A 264 -2.57 10.67 -23.93
CA ILE A 264 -3.58 11.66 -23.54
C ILE A 264 -3.89 12.53 -24.75
N ALA A 265 -5.16 12.56 -25.17
CA ALA A 265 -5.62 13.31 -26.34
C ALA A 265 -6.97 13.99 -26.07
N ARG A 266 -7.20 15.15 -26.69
CA ARG A 266 -8.45 15.93 -26.53
C ARG A 266 -9.57 15.34 -27.38
N LEU A 267 -10.79 15.34 -26.83
CA LEU A 267 -12.04 15.12 -27.55
C LEU A 267 -12.85 16.43 -27.54
N ARG A 268 -13.18 16.96 -28.72
CA ARG A 268 -13.97 18.18 -28.88
C ARG A 268 -15.45 17.87 -28.81
N VAL A 269 -15.99 17.83 -27.60
CA VAL A 269 -17.40 17.53 -27.31
C VAL A 269 -17.87 18.31 -26.07
N PHE A 270 -19.16 18.59 -25.98
CA PHE A 270 -19.78 19.46 -24.96
C PHE A 270 -19.32 20.94 -24.98
N GLU A 271 -18.52 21.34 -25.98
CA GLU A 271 -18.25 22.74 -26.31
C GLU A 271 -19.54 23.43 -26.81
N PRO A 272 -19.68 24.77 -26.84
CA PRO A 272 -20.94 25.44 -27.21
C PRO A 272 -21.52 25.14 -28.60
N SER A 273 -20.75 24.50 -29.48
CA SER A 273 -21.18 23.99 -30.80
C SER A 273 -21.71 22.55 -30.79
N SER A 274 -21.56 21.83 -29.67
CA SER A 274 -21.99 20.44 -29.45
C SER A 274 -23.52 20.36 -29.34
N THR A 275 -24.15 19.46 -30.08
CA THR A 275 -25.58 19.15 -29.89
C THR A 275 -25.83 18.27 -28.66
N LEU A 276 -24.80 17.52 -28.25
CA LEU A 276 -24.81 16.70 -27.03
C LEU A 276 -24.61 17.54 -25.77
N ARG A 277 -25.37 17.19 -24.72
CA ARG A 277 -25.30 17.78 -23.38
C ARG A 277 -24.99 16.71 -22.34
N LEU A 278 -24.04 17.00 -21.44
CA LEU A 278 -23.78 16.20 -20.25
C LEU A 278 -24.73 16.63 -19.13
N MET A 279 -25.32 15.67 -18.43
CA MET A 279 -26.13 15.88 -17.23
C MET A 279 -25.61 14.99 -16.12
N VAL A 280 -25.59 15.48 -14.88
CA VAL A 280 -25.02 14.76 -13.73
C VAL A 280 -26.05 14.72 -12.60
N GLY A 281 -26.23 13.55 -12.00
CA GLY A 281 -27.09 13.35 -10.83
C GLY A 281 -26.31 12.70 -9.68
N TRP A 282 -26.35 13.31 -8.50
CA TRP A 282 -25.73 12.78 -7.29
C TRP A 282 -26.75 12.00 -6.46
N THR A 283 -26.39 10.80 -6.00
CA THR A 283 -27.29 9.90 -5.26
C THR A 283 -27.28 10.10 -3.74
N GLY A 284 -26.59 11.12 -3.24
CA GLY A 284 -26.55 11.47 -1.80
C GLY A 284 -25.82 10.48 -0.89
N SER A 285 -25.14 9.47 -1.45
CA SER A 285 -24.40 8.44 -0.71
C SER A 285 -22.96 8.38 -1.22
N PRO A 286 -21.95 8.82 -0.44
CA PRO A 286 -20.57 8.82 -0.90
C PRO A 286 -20.02 7.40 -1.02
N ALA A 287 -19.30 7.09 -2.11
CA ALA A 287 -18.69 5.78 -2.33
C ALA A 287 -17.18 5.78 -2.03
N SER A 288 -16.68 4.65 -1.51
CA SER A 288 -15.22 4.44 -1.39
C SER A 288 -14.67 3.90 -2.71
N THR A 289 -14.23 4.81 -3.58
CA THR A 289 -13.81 4.50 -4.96
C THR A 289 -12.64 3.50 -5.02
N SER A 290 -11.72 3.55 -4.05
CA SER A 290 -10.51 2.70 -4.03
C SER A 290 -10.78 1.27 -3.56
N SER A 291 -11.76 1.03 -2.70
CA SER A 291 -12.08 -0.33 -2.24
C SER A 291 -12.77 -1.13 -3.35
N LEU A 292 -13.75 -0.56 -4.03
CA LEU A 292 -14.54 -1.24 -5.07
C LEU A 292 -13.68 -1.73 -6.25
N VAL A 293 -12.71 -0.94 -6.69
CA VAL A 293 -11.76 -1.32 -7.74
C VAL A 293 -10.83 -2.44 -7.29
N GLY A 294 -10.31 -2.37 -6.04
CA GLY A 294 -9.39 -3.38 -5.51
C GLY A 294 -9.97 -4.79 -5.38
N HIS A 295 -11.29 -4.91 -5.16
CA HIS A 295 -11.95 -6.22 -5.05
C HIS A 295 -12.09 -6.95 -6.40
N VAL A 296 -12.16 -6.21 -7.52
CA VAL A 296 -12.26 -6.79 -8.87
C VAL A 296 -10.97 -7.52 -9.27
N GLN A 297 -9.81 -7.02 -8.84
CA GLN A 297 -8.49 -7.51 -9.26
C GLN A 297 -8.00 -8.78 -8.51
N GLN A 298 -8.83 -9.40 -7.66
CA GLN A 298 -8.39 -10.41 -6.68
C GLN A 298 -8.99 -11.83 -6.84
N GLN A 299 -9.67 -12.15 -7.94
CA GLN A 299 -10.41 -13.42 -8.10
C GLN A 299 -9.76 -14.36 -9.14
N SER A 300 -8.86 -15.22 -8.67
CA SER A 300 -8.04 -16.12 -9.50
C SER A 300 -8.70 -17.48 -9.81
N ALA A 301 -9.63 -17.50 -10.76
CA ALA A 301 -10.03 -18.73 -11.46
C ALA A 301 -9.89 -18.55 -12.97
N ALA A 302 -9.51 -19.60 -13.70
CA ALA A 302 -9.27 -19.52 -15.15
C ALA A 302 -10.50 -19.08 -15.97
N GLU A 303 -11.71 -19.29 -15.44
CA GLU A 303 -12.96 -18.79 -16.02
C GLU A 303 -13.15 -17.29 -15.76
N HIS A 304 -12.88 -16.81 -14.54
CA HIS A 304 -12.92 -15.38 -14.21
C HIS A 304 -11.86 -14.57 -14.96
N GLU A 305 -10.64 -15.11 -15.13
CA GLU A 305 -9.59 -14.48 -15.94
C GLU A 305 -10.08 -14.25 -17.38
N ARG A 306 -10.68 -15.28 -18.00
CA ARG A 306 -11.25 -15.14 -19.34
C ARG A 306 -12.37 -14.09 -19.39
N MET A 307 -13.30 -14.10 -18.44
CA MET A 307 -14.38 -13.11 -18.37
C MET A 307 -13.84 -11.69 -18.17
N TYR A 308 -12.73 -11.53 -17.45
CA TYR A 308 -12.06 -10.25 -17.27
C TYR A 308 -11.36 -9.78 -18.55
N GLN A 309 -10.66 -10.66 -19.27
CA GLN A 309 -10.08 -10.34 -20.59
C GLN A 309 -11.14 -10.01 -21.65
N ASP A 310 -12.28 -10.70 -21.64
CA ASP A 310 -13.44 -10.40 -22.48
C ASP A 310 -14.04 -9.02 -22.12
N PHE A 311 -14.10 -8.68 -20.82
CA PHE A 311 -14.50 -7.34 -20.35
C PHE A 311 -13.52 -6.24 -20.80
N LEU A 312 -12.20 -6.44 -20.64
CA LEU A 312 -11.18 -5.48 -21.07
C LEU A 312 -11.28 -5.21 -22.57
N THR A 313 -11.31 -6.27 -23.39
CA THR A 313 -11.45 -6.18 -24.85
C THR A 313 -12.75 -5.46 -25.24
N GLY A 314 -13.87 -5.76 -24.57
CA GLY A 314 -15.14 -5.09 -24.79
C GLY A 314 -15.13 -3.61 -24.38
N SER A 315 -14.40 -3.28 -23.31
CA SER A 315 -14.22 -1.90 -22.83
C SER A 315 -13.43 -1.06 -23.81
N ASP A 316 -12.30 -1.56 -24.29
CA ASP A 316 -11.44 -0.89 -25.27
C ASP A 316 -12.21 -0.52 -26.54
N ALA A 317 -12.90 -1.52 -27.13
CA ALA A 317 -13.72 -1.32 -28.32
C ALA A 317 -14.87 -0.33 -28.08
N CYS A 318 -15.50 -0.38 -26.90
CA CYS A 318 -16.56 0.56 -26.53
C CYS A 318 -16.03 2.00 -26.33
N VAL A 319 -14.83 2.15 -25.77
CA VAL A 319 -14.18 3.45 -25.53
C VAL A 319 -13.74 4.09 -26.85
N ASP A 320 -13.13 3.34 -27.76
CA ASP A 320 -12.70 3.88 -29.06
C ASP A 320 -13.90 4.21 -29.96
N ALA A 321 -14.95 3.38 -29.97
CA ALA A 321 -16.20 3.71 -30.66
C ALA A 321 -16.89 4.95 -30.07
N LEU A 322 -16.91 5.09 -28.75
CA LEU A 322 -17.47 6.27 -28.09
C LEU A 322 -16.64 7.54 -28.36
N ALA A 323 -15.32 7.44 -28.41
CA ALA A 323 -14.44 8.55 -28.75
C ALA A 323 -14.69 9.04 -30.20
N GLN A 324 -14.90 8.12 -31.15
CA GLN A 324 -15.29 8.47 -32.53
C GLN A 324 -16.66 9.14 -32.57
N ALA A 325 -17.66 8.56 -31.88
CA ALA A 325 -19.02 9.08 -31.86
C ALA A 325 -19.11 10.48 -31.22
N LEU A 326 -18.40 10.71 -30.12
CA LEU A 326 -18.31 12.03 -29.47
C LEU A 326 -17.60 13.06 -30.35
N ALA A 327 -16.50 12.68 -31.03
CA ALA A 327 -15.79 13.58 -31.95
C ALA A 327 -16.59 13.92 -33.22
N ALA A 328 -17.54 13.08 -33.60
CA ALA A 328 -18.47 13.29 -34.71
C ALA A 328 -19.78 13.99 -34.31
N ASP A 329 -20.02 14.23 -33.01
CA ASP A 329 -21.29 14.69 -32.43
C ASP A 329 -22.51 13.81 -32.83
N ASP A 330 -22.28 12.49 -32.99
CA ASP A 330 -23.31 11.52 -33.40
C ASP A 330 -24.12 11.04 -32.18
N GLU A 331 -25.29 11.67 -31.98
CA GLU A 331 -26.24 11.31 -30.91
C GLU A 331 -26.60 9.82 -30.87
N GLN A 332 -26.82 9.18 -32.02
CA GLN A 332 -27.26 7.78 -32.04
C GLN A 332 -26.12 6.83 -31.66
N ALA A 333 -24.92 7.06 -32.19
CA ALA A 333 -23.74 6.27 -31.87
C ALA A 333 -23.29 6.48 -30.40
N VAL A 334 -23.34 7.72 -29.88
CA VAL A 334 -23.03 8.02 -28.48
C VAL A 334 -24.03 7.34 -27.54
N ILE A 335 -25.33 7.42 -27.82
CA ILE A 335 -26.37 6.74 -27.04
C ILE A 335 -26.15 5.21 -27.01
N ALA A 336 -25.81 4.61 -28.16
CA ALA A 336 -25.52 3.18 -28.24
C ALA A 336 -24.28 2.80 -27.41
N CYS A 337 -23.20 3.58 -27.50
CA CYS A 337 -21.96 3.31 -26.77
C CYS A 337 -22.09 3.52 -25.25
N VAL A 338 -22.83 4.52 -24.78
CA VAL A 338 -23.09 4.71 -23.34
C VAL A 338 -23.89 3.54 -22.76
N ARG A 339 -24.89 3.02 -23.50
CA ARG A 339 -25.63 1.82 -23.11
C ARG A 339 -24.76 0.57 -23.10
N GLN A 340 -23.86 0.42 -24.07
CA GLN A 340 -22.89 -0.69 -24.09
C GLN A 340 -21.91 -0.59 -22.91
N ALA A 341 -21.43 0.60 -22.56
CA ALA A 341 -20.60 0.83 -21.38
C ALA A 341 -21.36 0.47 -20.07
N ARG A 342 -22.65 0.82 -19.94
CA ARG A 342 -23.50 0.34 -18.82
C ARG A 342 -23.55 -1.18 -18.78
N LYS A 343 -23.77 -1.84 -19.92
CA LYS A 343 -23.86 -3.31 -20.01
C LYS A 343 -22.57 -3.99 -19.56
N LEU A 344 -21.42 -3.52 -20.02
CA LEU A 344 -20.10 -4.05 -19.61
C LEU A 344 -19.87 -3.93 -18.09
N LEU A 345 -20.31 -2.82 -17.47
CA LEU A 345 -20.23 -2.64 -16.01
C LEU A 345 -21.20 -3.55 -15.26
N GLN A 346 -22.38 -3.83 -15.81
CA GLN A 346 -23.32 -4.81 -15.24
C GLN A 346 -22.78 -6.24 -15.33
N GLU A 347 -22.15 -6.59 -16.46
CA GLU A 347 -21.47 -7.89 -16.64
C GLU A 347 -20.31 -8.04 -15.65
N LEU A 348 -19.45 -7.02 -15.52
CA LEU A 348 -18.38 -6.97 -14.52
C LEU A 348 -18.92 -7.13 -13.08
N SER A 349 -19.99 -6.40 -12.74
CA SER A 349 -20.63 -6.46 -11.43
C SER A 349 -21.17 -7.85 -11.10
N LEU A 350 -21.69 -8.58 -12.10
CA LEU A 350 -22.23 -9.93 -11.94
C LEU A 350 -21.15 -10.97 -11.63
N PHE A 351 -20.02 -10.99 -12.36
CA PHE A 351 -19.00 -12.03 -12.18
C PHE A 351 -18.00 -11.73 -11.04
N THR A 352 -17.78 -10.45 -10.70
CA THR A 352 -16.91 -10.07 -9.57
C THR A 352 -17.63 -10.07 -8.22
N GLY A 353 -18.97 -9.99 -8.23
CA GLY A 353 -19.80 -9.77 -7.03
C GLY A 353 -19.76 -8.33 -6.48
N VAL A 354 -19.00 -7.42 -7.10
CA VAL A 354 -18.90 -6.01 -6.67
C VAL A 354 -20.15 -5.25 -7.13
N THR A 355 -20.86 -4.59 -6.22
CA THR A 355 -22.06 -3.80 -6.57
C THR A 355 -21.68 -2.45 -7.17
N ILE A 356 -21.66 -2.36 -8.50
CA ILE A 356 -21.34 -1.12 -9.24
C ILE A 356 -22.60 -0.26 -9.40
N GLU A 357 -23.69 -0.83 -9.92
CA GLU A 357 -24.97 -0.14 -10.11
C GLU A 357 -25.90 -0.35 -8.90
N THR A 358 -25.92 0.62 -7.98
CA THR A 358 -26.84 0.62 -6.83
C THR A 358 -28.30 0.86 -7.25
N PRO A 359 -29.30 0.58 -6.39
CA PRO A 359 -30.71 0.90 -6.69
C PRO A 359 -30.95 2.39 -7.01
N SER A 360 -30.21 3.31 -6.38
CA SER A 360 -30.31 4.75 -6.66
C SER A 360 -29.69 5.11 -8.03
N LEU A 361 -28.53 4.53 -8.37
CA LEU A 361 -27.94 4.69 -9.71
C LEU A 361 -28.83 4.08 -10.80
N ARG A 362 -29.47 2.93 -10.54
CA ARG A 362 -30.48 2.34 -11.45
C ARG A 362 -31.66 3.29 -11.67
N ASN A 363 -32.23 3.85 -10.60
CA ASN A 363 -33.31 4.85 -10.71
C ASN A 363 -32.87 6.08 -11.53
N LEU A 364 -31.65 6.58 -11.34
CA LEU A 364 -31.06 7.68 -12.10
C LEU A 364 -31.05 7.36 -13.61
N ILE A 365 -30.49 6.21 -13.97
CA ILE A 365 -30.33 5.79 -15.36
C ILE A 365 -31.70 5.53 -16.00
N ASP A 366 -32.58 4.80 -15.31
CA ASP A 366 -33.90 4.42 -15.84
C ASP A 366 -34.82 5.65 -16.01
N VAL A 367 -34.60 6.76 -15.28
CA VAL A 367 -35.25 8.06 -15.55
C VAL A 367 -34.69 8.70 -16.82
N ALA A 368 -33.36 8.75 -16.99
CA ALA A 368 -32.73 9.33 -18.17
C ALA A 368 -33.16 8.63 -19.48
N GLU A 369 -33.14 7.29 -19.48
CA GLU A 369 -33.55 6.43 -20.60
C GLU A 369 -35.01 6.66 -21.00
N ARG A 370 -35.92 6.84 -20.03
CA ARG A 370 -37.35 7.13 -20.28
C ARG A 370 -37.60 8.48 -20.96
N HIS A 371 -36.64 9.39 -20.90
CA HIS A 371 -36.76 10.75 -21.43
C HIS A 371 -35.74 11.03 -22.56
N GLY A 372 -35.21 9.98 -23.19
CA GLY A 372 -34.44 10.07 -24.43
C GLY A 372 -32.94 10.25 -24.30
N ALA A 373 -32.38 10.16 -23.10
CA ALA A 373 -30.93 10.22 -22.86
C ALA A 373 -30.35 8.83 -22.55
N ALA A 374 -29.07 8.60 -22.84
CA ALA A 374 -28.37 7.40 -22.38
C ALA A 374 -27.59 7.71 -21.10
N ALA A 375 -27.58 6.79 -20.12
CA ALA A 375 -26.99 7.05 -18.81
C ALA A 375 -26.28 5.83 -18.19
N LYS A 376 -25.32 6.12 -17.30
CA LYS A 376 -24.56 5.13 -16.52
C LYS A 376 -24.00 5.74 -15.22
N SER A 377 -23.45 4.89 -14.35
CA SER A 377 -22.58 5.32 -13.24
C SER A 377 -21.33 6.03 -13.76
N SER A 378 -20.73 6.87 -12.92
CA SER A 378 -19.42 7.47 -13.17
C SER A 378 -18.42 7.07 -12.07
N GLY A 379 -17.19 6.74 -12.46
CA GLY A 379 -16.19 6.20 -11.55
C GLY A 379 -16.51 4.76 -11.10
N ALA A 380 -16.10 4.39 -9.89
CA ALA A 380 -16.25 3.01 -9.39
C ALA A 380 -17.70 2.62 -9.02
N GLY A 381 -18.68 3.51 -9.19
CA GLY A 381 -20.06 3.23 -8.77
C GLY A 381 -20.18 3.00 -7.26
N GLY A 382 -21.13 2.16 -6.84
CA GLY A 382 -21.42 1.90 -5.42
C GLY A 382 -22.07 3.07 -4.67
N GLY A 383 -22.20 4.24 -5.30
CA GLY A 383 -22.72 5.50 -4.77
C GLY A 383 -22.37 6.66 -5.70
N ASP A 384 -22.14 7.85 -5.14
CA ASP A 384 -21.69 9.07 -5.83
C ASP A 384 -22.62 9.55 -6.97
N CYS A 385 -22.08 9.67 -8.19
CA CYS A 385 -22.72 10.31 -9.33
C CYS A 385 -23.01 9.33 -10.47
N GLY A 386 -24.18 9.50 -11.09
CA GLY A 386 -24.47 9.02 -12.44
C GLY A 386 -24.37 10.16 -13.46
N ILE A 387 -24.03 9.81 -14.68
CA ILE A 387 -24.06 10.70 -15.85
C ILE A 387 -25.17 10.30 -16.81
N ALA A 388 -25.74 11.28 -17.50
CA ALA A 388 -26.57 11.08 -18.67
C ALA A 388 -26.06 11.96 -19.83
N ILE A 389 -25.98 11.41 -21.03
CA ILE A 389 -25.72 12.16 -22.25
C ILE A 389 -27.03 12.31 -23.01
N ALA A 390 -27.41 13.57 -23.25
CA ALA A 390 -28.69 14.00 -23.78
C ALA A 390 -28.48 14.85 -25.04
N GLY A 391 -28.85 14.35 -26.22
CA GLY A 391 -28.86 15.15 -27.44
C GLY A 391 -30.09 16.05 -27.55
N PRO A 392 -30.37 16.62 -28.74
CA PRO A 392 -31.49 17.53 -28.96
C PRO A 392 -32.87 16.92 -28.71
N GLY A 393 -33.03 15.61 -28.90
CA GLY A 393 -34.32 14.91 -28.73
C GLY A 393 -34.72 14.63 -27.28
N ALA A 394 -33.80 14.79 -26.32
CA ALA A 394 -34.01 14.41 -24.93
C ALA A 394 -34.65 15.51 -24.06
N ASP A 395 -35.62 15.14 -23.24
CA ASP A 395 -36.31 16.05 -22.31
C ASP A 395 -35.51 16.21 -21.01
N ALA A 396 -34.50 17.08 -21.06
CA ALA A 396 -33.65 17.40 -19.91
C ALA A 396 -34.43 17.96 -18.70
N ALA A 397 -35.60 18.58 -18.90
CA ALA A 397 -36.41 19.09 -17.80
C ALA A 397 -37.12 17.95 -17.06
N ALA A 398 -37.72 17.01 -17.80
CA ALA A 398 -38.32 15.81 -17.22
C ALA A 398 -37.28 14.90 -16.55
N ILE A 399 -36.06 14.80 -17.07
CA ILE A 399 -34.95 14.08 -16.42
C ILE A 399 -34.63 14.71 -15.06
N ARG A 400 -34.38 16.03 -15.00
CA ARG A 400 -34.09 16.75 -13.75
C ARG A 400 -35.22 16.58 -12.72
N GLN A 401 -36.48 16.69 -13.15
CA GLN A 401 -37.64 16.50 -12.27
C GLN A 401 -37.79 15.04 -11.80
N GLY A 402 -37.56 14.06 -12.68
CA GLY A 402 -37.66 12.64 -12.36
C GLY A 402 -36.55 12.16 -11.40
N TRP A 403 -35.36 12.75 -11.48
CA TRP A 403 -34.29 12.56 -10.50
C TRP A 403 -34.67 13.12 -9.13
N GLN A 404 -35.18 14.35 -9.07
CA GLN A 404 -35.65 14.96 -7.81
C GLN A 404 -36.78 14.15 -7.13
N GLN A 405 -37.69 13.54 -7.90
CA GLN A 405 -38.74 12.64 -7.38
C GLN A 405 -38.21 11.29 -6.86
N LYS A 406 -36.91 11.03 -7.01
CA LYS A 406 -36.20 9.81 -6.61
C LYS A 406 -35.04 10.10 -5.65
N ASP A 407 -35.08 11.27 -5.00
CA ASP A 407 -34.07 11.76 -4.05
C ASP A 407 -32.65 11.84 -4.65
N ILE A 408 -32.55 11.95 -5.99
CA ILE A 408 -31.31 12.20 -6.72
C ILE A 408 -31.21 13.71 -6.97
N VAL A 409 -30.09 14.31 -6.57
CA VAL A 409 -29.84 15.75 -6.73
C VAL A 409 -29.24 15.99 -8.12
N PRO A 410 -29.92 16.69 -9.06
CA PRO A 410 -29.31 17.10 -10.31
C PRO A 410 -28.25 18.15 -10.01
N LEU A 411 -26.99 17.88 -10.38
CA LEU A 411 -25.91 18.86 -10.25
C LEU A 411 -25.89 19.71 -11.53
N ASP A 412 -25.99 21.02 -11.38
CA ASP A 412 -25.80 21.98 -12.47
C ASP A 412 -24.28 22.14 -12.66
N LEU A 413 -23.74 21.33 -13.56
CA LEU A 413 -22.32 21.23 -13.92
C LEU A 413 -22.15 21.37 -15.42
N SER A 414 -21.13 22.13 -15.82
CA SER A 414 -20.69 22.29 -17.21
C SER A 414 -19.34 21.61 -17.40
N VAL A 415 -18.97 21.32 -18.65
CA VAL A 415 -17.61 20.88 -18.97
C VAL A 415 -16.66 22.06 -18.89
N GLN A 416 -15.57 21.89 -18.14
CA GLN A 416 -14.60 22.95 -17.89
C GLN A 416 -13.72 23.16 -19.14
N GLU A 417 -13.50 24.42 -19.55
CA GLU A 417 -12.70 24.74 -20.75
C GLU A 417 -11.24 24.27 -20.61
N PRO A 418 -10.66 23.55 -21.61
CA PRO A 418 -9.29 23.07 -21.56
C PRO A 418 -8.27 24.14 -21.17
N GLN A 419 -7.50 23.83 -20.13
CA GLN A 419 -6.57 24.78 -19.51
C GLN A 419 -5.24 24.87 -20.27
N LEU A 420 -4.94 23.87 -21.11
CA LEU A 420 -3.64 23.64 -21.72
C LEU A 420 -3.83 23.08 -23.15
N GLU A 421 -2.94 23.42 -24.08
CA GLU A 421 -2.99 22.88 -25.44
C GLU A 421 -2.62 21.39 -25.48
N LEU A 422 -3.42 20.62 -26.22
CA LEU A 422 -3.27 19.18 -26.44
C LEU A 422 -3.55 18.87 -27.91
N ALA A 423 -2.96 17.78 -28.40
CA ALA A 423 -3.35 17.22 -29.68
C ALA A 423 -4.80 16.70 -29.60
N ASP A 424 -5.60 16.99 -30.63
CA ASP A 424 -6.89 16.35 -30.82
C ASP A 424 -6.70 14.87 -31.15
N TRP A 425 -7.62 14.02 -30.68
CA TRP A 425 -7.54 12.58 -30.94
C TRP A 425 -7.80 12.27 -32.42
N ALA A 426 -6.77 11.79 -33.12
CA ALA A 426 -6.78 11.57 -34.58
C ALA A 426 -7.47 10.26 -35.04
N GLY A 427 -8.13 9.54 -34.12
CA GLY A 427 -8.61 8.18 -34.35
C GLY A 427 -7.46 7.15 -34.41
N SER A 428 -7.80 5.87 -34.32
CA SER A 428 -6.87 4.78 -34.59
C SER A 428 -6.97 4.39 -36.08
N ALA A 429 -5.85 4.50 -36.80
CA ALA A 429 -5.71 3.89 -38.11
C ALA A 429 -5.49 2.37 -37.92
N VAL A 430 -6.57 1.64 -37.62
CA VAL A 430 -6.60 0.18 -37.67
C VAL A 430 -7.18 -0.25 -39.01
N ASP A 431 -6.51 -1.22 -39.62
CA ASP A 431 -6.77 -1.78 -40.96
C ASP A 431 -8.19 -2.34 -41.12
N ASP A 432 -8.71 -2.36 -42.35
CA ASP A 432 -10.12 -2.68 -42.65
C ASP A 432 -10.51 -4.11 -42.21
N GLY A 433 -11.35 -4.21 -41.16
CA GLY A 433 -11.63 -5.48 -40.46
C GLY A 433 -13.06 -5.72 -39.96
N ALA A 434 -14.07 -5.01 -40.48
CA ALA A 434 -15.51 -5.34 -40.35
C ALA A 434 -16.07 -5.63 -38.92
N GLY A 435 -15.87 -4.73 -37.95
CA GLY A 435 -16.51 -4.77 -36.63
C GLY A 435 -17.97 -4.28 -36.60
N ARG A 436 -18.91 -4.98 -37.25
CA ARG A 436 -20.34 -4.61 -37.25
C ARG A 436 -21.05 -5.20 -36.02
N PHE A 437 -21.67 -4.37 -35.18
CA PHE A 437 -22.43 -4.84 -34.00
C PHE A 437 -23.46 -5.92 -34.35
N PRO A 438 -23.47 -7.09 -33.67
CA PRO A 438 -24.59 -8.02 -33.75
C PRO A 438 -25.78 -7.46 -32.97
N ALA A 439 -26.89 -7.22 -33.66
CA ALA A 439 -28.10 -6.69 -33.05
C ALA A 439 -28.73 -7.68 -32.05
N THR A 440 -29.19 -7.15 -30.91
CA THR A 440 -29.90 -7.89 -29.85
C THR A 440 -31.19 -8.52 -30.36
N ALA A 441 -31.37 -9.82 -30.10
CA ALA A 441 -32.63 -10.51 -30.37
C ALA A 441 -33.64 -10.35 -29.22
N VAL A 442 -34.64 -9.49 -29.42
CA VAL A 442 -35.91 -9.51 -28.66
C VAL A 442 -37.07 -9.28 -29.62
N THR A 443 -37.74 -10.35 -30.03
CA THR A 443 -39.17 -10.34 -30.36
C THR A 443 -39.77 -11.72 -30.14
N ASP A 444 -41.01 -11.70 -29.68
CA ASP A 444 -41.81 -12.88 -29.37
C ASP A 444 -42.48 -13.48 -30.63
N ASN A 445 -43.01 -14.70 -30.43
CA ASN A 445 -44.14 -15.32 -31.13
C ASN A 445 -44.00 -16.14 -32.45
N ALA A 446 -44.37 -17.42 -32.28
CA ALA A 446 -45.32 -18.20 -33.08
C ALA A 446 -44.98 -18.80 -34.48
N GLN A 447 -45.04 -20.14 -34.50
CA GLN A 447 -45.63 -21.00 -35.55
C GLN A 447 -44.91 -21.25 -36.90
N SER A 448 -44.38 -22.48 -37.01
CA SER A 448 -44.88 -23.56 -37.90
C SER A 448 -43.89 -24.22 -38.88
N ARG A 449 -44.01 -25.57 -38.97
CA ARG A 449 -43.74 -26.50 -40.10
C ARG A 449 -42.31 -26.51 -40.70
N ALA A 450 -41.52 -27.59 -40.59
CA ALA A 450 -41.67 -28.97 -41.09
C ALA A 450 -41.03 -29.22 -42.48
N GLY A 451 -40.36 -30.37 -42.63
CA GLY A 451 -39.51 -30.75 -43.78
C GLY A 451 -38.02 -30.60 -43.42
N ALA A 452 -37.19 -31.64 -43.30
CA ALA A 452 -36.87 -32.72 -44.25
C ALA A 452 -36.18 -32.16 -45.52
N ASP A 453 -35.10 -32.74 -46.07
CA ASP A 453 -34.52 -34.07 -45.81
C ASP A 453 -33.11 -34.19 -46.46
N ASN A 454 -32.32 -35.19 -46.03
CA ASN A 454 -31.14 -35.78 -46.73
C ASN A 454 -29.90 -34.88 -47.03
N GLY A 455 -28.66 -35.40 -46.97
CA GLY A 455 -28.21 -36.75 -46.60
C GLY A 455 -26.78 -37.06 -47.10
N PHE A 456 -26.31 -38.28 -46.82
CA PHE A 456 -24.99 -38.89 -47.14
C PHE A 456 -23.80 -38.38 -46.29
N ALA A 457 -23.14 -39.17 -45.42
CA ALA A 457 -22.51 -40.51 -45.48
C ALA A 457 -20.97 -40.32 -45.39
N ASP A 458 -20.15 -41.23 -44.84
CA ASP A 458 -20.32 -42.68 -44.62
C ASP A 458 -19.36 -43.22 -43.51
N SER A 459 -19.70 -44.36 -42.88
CA SER A 459 -18.82 -45.36 -42.19
C SER A 459 -17.82 -44.89 -41.08
N CYS A 460 -17.40 -45.64 -40.03
CA CYS A 460 -17.68 -46.94 -39.37
C CYS A 460 -16.81 -46.96 -38.06
N ASP A 461 -16.92 -47.78 -37.01
CA ASP A 461 -17.83 -48.88 -36.59
C ASP A 461 -17.73 -49.08 -35.03
N GLY A 462 -18.36 -50.12 -34.46
CA GLY A 462 -17.95 -50.79 -33.20
C GLY A 462 -18.11 -50.02 -31.86
N VAL A 463 -19.27 -49.89 -31.22
CA VAL A 463 -20.17 -50.92 -30.61
C VAL A 463 -19.59 -51.63 -29.36
N ARG A 464 -20.00 -51.18 -28.16
CA ARG A 464 -20.74 -51.92 -27.09
C ARG A 464 -20.80 -51.09 -25.79
N ASP A 465 -21.81 -51.09 -24.91
CA ASP A 465 -23.29 -51.26 -24.89
C ASP A 465 -23.70 -51.20 -23.38
N THR A 466 -24.99 -51.17 -23.04
CA THR A 466 -25.65 -51.17 -21.71
C THR A 466 -25.59 -49.83 -20.94
N ALA A 467 -26.66 -49.05 -20.68
CA ALA A 467 -28.07 -49.30 -20.25
C ALA A 467 -28.19 -49.68 -18.75
N ALA A 468 -29.11 -49.16 -17.91
CA ALA A 468 -30.32 -48.33 -18.09
C ALA A 468 -30.49 -47.35 -16.88
N CYS A 469 -31.18 -46.20 -16.96
CA CYS A 469 -32.63 -46.01 -16.72
C CYS A 469 -33.18 -46.80 -15.49
N ASN A 470 -33.99 -46.26 -14.56
CA ASN A 470 -35.22 -45.49 -14.84
C ASN A 470 -35.96 -44.97 -13.56
N TYR A 471 -36.99 -44.13 -13.81
CA TYR A 471 -38.19 -43.81 -13.01
C TYR A 471 -38.18 -42.95 -11.73
N ALA A 472 -39.02 -41.90 -11.80
CA ALA A 472 -39.61 -41.16 -10.68
C ALA A 472 -41.01 -41.71 -10.32
N THR A 473 -41.51 -41.39 -9.11
CA THR A 473 -42.94 -41.47 -8.76
C THR A 473 -43.42 -40.29 -7.91
N SER A 474 -44.69 -39.93 -8.12
CA SER A 474 -45.38 -38.76 -7.57
C SER A 474 -46.10 -39.01 -6.24
N GLY A 475 -46.30 -37.97 -5.43
CA GLY A 475 -47.30 -37.92 -4.35
C GLY A 475 -47.88 -36.51 -4.19
N ARG A 476 -49.21 -36.39 -4.02
CA ARG A 476 -49.94 -35.10 -3.92
C ARG A 476 -50.54 -34.86 -2.52
N PHE A 477 -50.85 -33.59 -2.25
CA PHE A 477 -51.82 -33.05 -1.27
C PHE A 477 -51.52 -33.20 0.23
N SER A 478 -51.39 -32.07 0.94
CA SER A 478 -52.52 -31.46 1.63
C SER A 478 -52.14 -30.09 2.23
N ALA A 479 -53.11 -29.20 2.43
CA ALA A 479 -52.93 -27.96 3.18
C ALA A 479 -53.54 -28.11 4.59
N ALA A 480 -52.78 -27.74 5.62
CA ALA A 480 -53.30 -27.50 6.97
C ALA A 480 -52.45 -26.41 7.65
N GLN A 481 -53.12 -25.52 8.37
CA GLN A 481 -52.50 -24.42 9.11
C GLN A 481 -51.85 -24.92 10.42
N VAL A 482 -51.03 -24.04 11.04
CA VAL A 482 -51.03 -23.66 12.47
C VAL A 482 -49.62 -23.58 13.09
N ASN A 483 -49.42 -22.47 13.83
CA ASN A 483 -48.38 -22.15 14.83
C ASN A 483 -46.94 -21.82 14.41
N ASN A 484 -46.77 -20.52 14.20
CA ASN A 484 -45.70 -19.66 14.73
C ASN A 484 -45.05 -20.17 16.05
N GLU A 485 -43.82 -20.69 15.99
CA GLU A 485 -42.90 -20.75 17.13
C GLU A 485 -41.53 -20.15 16.77
N THR A 486 -41.12 -19.20 17.61
CA THR A 486 -39.85 -18.46 17.65
C THR A 486 -38.61 -19.18 17.09
N SER A 487 -37.96 -18.53 16.12
CA SER A 487 -36.61 -18.86 15.67
C SER A 487 -35.62 -18.85 16.84
N ARG A 488 -35.06 -20.01 17.18
CA ARG A 488 -33.88 -20.09 18.05
C ARG A 488 -32.68 -19.53 17.29
N SER A 489 -32.24 -18.35 17.71
CA SER A 489 -30.93 -17.79 17.34
C SER A 489 -29.84 -18.84 17.57
N GLN A 490 -29.09 -19.18 16.52
CA GLN A 490 -27.80 -19.83 16.68
C GLN A 490 -26.81 -18.78 17.18
N THR A 491 -26.56 -18.77 18.48
CA THR A 491 -25.55 -17.92 19.10
C THR A 491 -24.16 -18.38 18.66
N VAL A 492 -23.61 -17.72 17.65
CA VAL A 492 -22.19 -17.85 17.24
C VAL A 492 -21.32 -17.44 18.44
N SER A 493 -20.30 -18.25 18.75
CA SER A 493 -19.38 -17.95 19.85
C SER A 493 -18.50 -16.73 19.50
N PRO A 494 -18.32 -15.74 20.41
CA PRO A 494 -17.57 -14.51 20.11
C PRO A 494 -16.12 -14.73 19.65
N GLY A 495 -15.51 -15.87 19.96
CA GLY A 495 -14.10 -16.16 19.66
C GLY A 495 -13.80 -16.55 18.21
N SER A 496 -14.79 -16.99 17.41
CA SER A 496 -14.53 -17.45 16.03
C SER A 496 -14.26 -16.28 15.09
N ASN A 497 -15.08 -15.23 15.16
CA ASN A 497 -15.01 -14.11 14.21
C ASN A 497 -13.66 -13.35 14.31
N ARG A 498 -13.14 -13.19 15.53
CA ARG A 498 -11.87 -12.50 15.81
C ARG A 498 -10.68 -13.07 15.03
N LYS A 499 -10.60 -14.39 14.88
CA LYS A 499 -9.45 -15.04 14.24
C LYS A 499 -9.47 -14.87 12.73
N ASP A 500 -10.66 -14.93 12.15
CA ASP A 500 -10.86 -14.71 10.74
C ASP A 500 -10.64 -13.22 10.40
N ASP A 501 -11.00 -12.30 11.30
CA ASP A 501 -10.62 -10.88 11.25
C ASP A 501 -9.10 -10.68 11.35
N HIS A 502 -8.39 -11.35 12.26
CA HIS A 502 -6.93 -11.25 12.37
C HIS A 502 -6.23 -11.73 11.08
N ILE A 503 -6.68 -12.85 10.50
CA ILE A 503 -6.15 -13.36 9.22
C ILE A 503 -6.42 -12.33 8.11
N ARG A 504 -7.64 -11.80 8.02
CA ARG A 504 -8.02 -10.83 6.99
C ARG A 504 -7.20 -9.54 7.13
N LEU A 505 -7.16 -8.95 8.31
CA LEU A 505 -6.45 -7.70 8.57
C LEU A 505 -4.93 -7.87 8.37
N ALA A 506 -4.32 -8.99 8.77
CA ALA A 506 -2.91 -9.25 8.51
C ALA A 506 -2.60 -9.43 7.00
N LEU A 507 -3.53 -9.96 6.21
CA LEU A 507 -3.45 -9.99 4.75
C LEU A 507 -3.68 -8.59 4.13
N ASP A 508 -4.57 -7.77 4.70
CA ASP A 508 -4.81 -6.38 4.29
C ASP A 508 -3.60 -5.47 4.60
N GLU A 509 -2.81 -5.77 5.64
CA GLU A 509 -1.52 -5.12 5.90
C GLU A 509 -0.42 -5.56 4.94
N TYR A 510 -0.56 -6.74 4.34
CA TYR A 510 0.44 -7.32 3.46
C TYR A 510 0.29 -6.81 2.02
N GLY A 511 1.31 -6.13 1.51
CA GLY A 511 1.35 -5.56 0.16
C GLY A 511 1.76 -4.09 0.11
N ASP A 512 1.84 -3.43 1.27
CA ASP A 512 2.61 -2.21 1.41
C ASP A 512 4.11 -2.57 1.48
N MET A 513 4.86 -2.22 0.43
CA MET A 513 6.34 -2.28 0.39
C MET A 513 6.95 -1.19 1.30
N ARG A 514 6.55 -1.17 2.57
CA ARG A 514 7.09 -0.27 3.60
C ARG A 514 8.56 -0.62 3.84
N ARG A 515 9.40 0.42 3.83
CA ARG A 515 10.75 0.34 4.36
C ARG A 515 10.69 -0.12 5.82
N ASN A 516 11.50 -1.09 6.19
CA ASN A 516 11.66 -1.51 7.58
C ASN A 516 13.15 -1.53 7.99
N ALA A 517 13.44 -1.86 9.24
CA ALA A 517 14.79 -1.74 9.80
C ALA A 517 15.83 -2.67 9.14
N PHE A 518 15.42 -3.73 8.42
CA PHE A 518 16.37 -4.49 7.61
C PHE A 518 16.93 -3.67 6.43
N ASP A 519 16.23 -2.65 5.95
CA ASP A 519 16.68 -1.78 4.85
C ASP A 519 17.74 -0.75 5.28
N ASP A 520 17.95 -0.57 6.59
CA ASP A 520 19.05 0.21 7.15
C ASP A 520 20.36 -0.61 7.25
N LEU A 521 20.29 -1.93 7.02
CA LEU A 521 21.42 -2.86 7.06
C LEU A 521 21.95 -3.18 5.65
N ALA A 522 23.26 -3.05 5.44
CA ALA A 522 23.91 -3.39 4.18
C ALA A 522 25.23 -4.13 4.40
N PHE A 523 25.45 -5.24 3.68
CA PHE A 523 26.73 -5.96 3.73
C PHE A 523 27.84 -5.17 3.02
N VAL A 524 29.05 -5.19 3.56
CA VAL A 524 30.23 -4.74 2.82
C VAL A 524 30.61 -5.85 1.84
N HIS A 525 30.44 -5.57 0.54
CA HIS A 525 30.72 -6.56 -0.50
C HIS A 525 32.22 -6.72 -0.74
N HIS A 526 32.74 -7.92 -0.48
CA HIS A 526 34.12 -8.31 -0.73
C HIS A 526 34.19 -9.16 -2.00
N SER A 527 34.49 -8.55 -3.15
CA SER A 527 34.38 -9.20 -4.49
C SER A 527 35.27 -10.43 -4.73
N LEU A 528 36.20 -10.74 -3.84
CA LEU A 528 37.06 -11.93 -3.88
C LEU A 528 36.88 -12.83 -2.65
N GLY A 529 35.89 -12.55 -1.79
CA GLY A 529 35.61 -13.30 -0.57
C GLY A 529 34.61 -14.45 -0.74
N SER A 530 33.93 -14.54 -1.89
CA SER A 530 32.90 -15.55 -2.13
C SER A 530 33.48 -16.96 -2.27
N ILE A 531 32.68 -17.96 -1.86
CA ILE A 531 33.01 -19.38 -1.92
C ILE A 531 32.08 -20.12 -2.89
N ALA A 532 32.33 -21.41 -3.12
CA ALA A 532 31.42 -22.27 -3.86
C ALA A 532 30.08 -22.42 -3.11
N VAL A 533 28.97 -22.66 -3.83
CA VAL A 533 27.62 -22.72 -3.20
C VAL A 533 27.42 -24.06 -2.50
N GLU A 534 27.98 -25.12 -3.07
CA GLU A 534 28.07 -26.48 -2.52
C GLU A 534 28.92 -26.59 -1.24
N ASP A 535 29.76 -25.58 -0.97
CA ASP A 535 30.63 -25.48 0.21
C ASP A 535 29.91 -24.90 1.46
N VAL A 536 28.63 -24.52 1.32
CA VAL A 536 27.82 -23.89 2.37
C VAL A 536 26.93 -24.91 3.08
N ASP A 537 27.17 -25.06 4.38
CA ASP A 537 26.24 -25.66 5.32
C ASP A 537 25.32 -24.59 5.92
N MET A 538 24.01 -24.84 5.87
CA MET A 538 22.98 -23.97 6.41
C MET A 538 22.40 -24.48 7.74
N SER A 539 22.95 -25.58 8.27
CA SER A 539 22.49 -26.18 9.52
C SER A 539 22.59 -25.21 10.70
N THR A 540 21.66 -25.32 11.64
CA THR A 540 21.61 -24.52 12.87
C THR A 540 21.07 -25.34 14.03
N GLN A 541 21.31 -24.91 15.27
CA GLN A 541 20.81 -25.60 16.48
C GLN A 541 19.80 -24.75 17.23
N VAL A 542 18.55 -25.19 17.25
CA VAL A 542 17.44 -24.54 17.95
C VAL A 542 16.88 -25.50 19.00
N CYS A 543 16.78 -25.04 20.25
CA CYS A 543 16.23 -25.80 21.37
C CYS A 543 16.88 -27.18 21.60
N GLY A 544 18.17 -27.31 21.25
CA GLY A 544 18.93 -28.57 21.38
C GLY A 544 18.69 -29.58 20.24
N VAL A 545 18.02 -29.17 19.16
CA VAL A 545 17.82 -29.97 17.95
C VAL A 545 18.46 -29.26 16.75
N GLU A 546 19.10 -30.04 15.88
CA GLU A 546 19.68 -29.55 14.63
C GLU A 546 18.60 -29.42 13.55
N TRP A 547 18.59 -28.30 12.83
CA TRP A 547 17.70 -28.02 11.71
C TRP A 547 18.54 -27.81 10.45
N ASP A 548 18.14 -28.40 9.32
CA ASP A 548 18.83 -28.28 8.03
C ASP A 548 18.82 -26.84 7.45
N VAL A 549 17.91 -26.00 7.93
CA VAL A 549 17.68 -24.65 7.42
C VAL A 549 17.44 -23.65 8.56
N PRO A 550 17.95 -22.40 8.47
CA PRO A 550 17.93 -21.44 9.56
C PRO A 550 16.68 -20.54 9.53
N PHE A 551 15.55 -21.04 9.02
CA PHE A 551 14.28 -20.31 9.01
C PHE A 551 13.07 -21.24 9.10
N TYR A 552 11.96 -20.72 9.64
CA TYR A 552 10.79 -21.52 10.02
C TYR A 552 9.46 -20.78 9.84
N ILE A 553 8.37 -21.54 9.78
CA ILE A 553 7.00 -20.99 9.74
C ILE A 553 6.61 -20.59 11.17
N ASN A 554 6.49 -19.30 11.48
CA ASN A 554 6.21 -18.84 12.84
C ASN A 554 4.69 -18.67 13.10
N ALA A 555 4.32 -18.66 14.39
CA ALA A 555 2.94 -18.76 14.88
C ALA A 555 1.98 -17.75 14.25
N MET A 556 0.83 -18.25 13.75
CA MET A 556 -0.20 -17.42 13.08
C MET A 556 -1.60 -17.67 13.61
N THR A 557 -2.16 -18.87 13.43
CA THR A 557 -3.60 -19.11 13.64
C THR A 557 -3.94 -20.53 14.12
N GLY A 558 -5.23 -20.77 14.36
CA GLY A 558 -5.84 -22.02 14.80
C GLY A 558 -7.12 -21.72 15.59
N GLY A 559 -8.10 -22.61 15.63
CA GLY A 559 -9.36 -22.45 16.38
C GLY A 559 -10.46 -21.64 15.69
N SER A 560 -10.54 -21.74 14.36
CA SER A 560 -11.73 -21.51 13.50
C SER A 560 -11.64 -22.52 12.34
N ALA A 561 -12.73 -22.74 11.58
CA ALA A 561 -12.71 -23.67 10.44
C ALA A 561 -11.77 -23.20 9.31
N LYS A 562 -11.66 -21.88 9.10
CA LYS A 562 -10.67 -21.29 8.17
C LYS A 562 -9.24 -21.49 8.68
N ALA A 563 -9.04 -21.33 9.99
CA ALA A 563 -7.74 -21.52 10.60
C ALA A 563 -7.27 -22.98 10.60
N GLU A 564 -8.18 -23.95 10.70
CA GLU A 564 -7.91 -25.39 10.51
C GLU A 564 -7.36 -25.66 9.11
N GLN A 565 -7.99 -25.12 8.06
CA GLN A 565 -7.52 -25.26 6.68
C GLN A 565 -6.11 -24.66 6.50
N ILE A 566 -5.86 -23.46 7.05
CA ILE A 566 -4.54 -22.83 7.01
C ILE A 566 -3.49 -23.67 7.74
N ASN A 567 -3.80 -24.18 8.94
CA ASN A 567 -2.89 -25.05 9.70
C ASN A 567 -2.62 -26.38 8.98
N THR A 568 -3.65 -26.97 8.36
CA THR A 568 -3.55 -28.17 7.51
C THR A 568 -2.54 -27.96 6.39
N SER A 569 -2.72 -26.89 5.59
CA SER A 569 -1.86 -26.58 4.45
C SER A 569 -0.44 -26.22 4.86
N LEU A 570 -0.26 -25.37 5.88
CA LEU A 570 1.06 -25.03 6.41
C LEU A 570 1.80 -26.27 6.94
N ALA A 571 1.10 -27.21 7.58
CA ALA A 571 1.71 -28.44 8.07
C ALA A 571 2.15 -29.38 6.94
N ARG A 572 1.37 -29.49 5.85
CA ARG A 572 1.79 -30.24 4.65
C ARG A 572 3.01 -29.61 4.00
N VAL A 573 3.02 -28.28 3.85
CA VAL A 573 4.18 -27.55 3.32
C VAL A 573 5.40 -27.71 4.22
N ALA A 574 5.25 -27.59 5.54
CA ALA A 574 6.34 -27.81 6.51
C ALA A 574 6.91 -29.24 6.40
N SER A 575 6.04 -30.25 6.30
CA SER A 575 6.38 -31.66 6.10
C SER A 575 7.12 -31.90 4.77
N ALA A 576 6.59 -31.35 3.67
CA ALA A 576 7.19 -31.48 2.33
C ALA A 576 8.52 -30.72 2.17
N THR A 577 8.74 -29.67 2.95
CA THR A 577 9.95 -28.84 2.89
C THR A 577 10.93 -29.10 4.03
N GLY A 578 10.58 -29.89 5.04
CA GLY A 578 11.41 -30.11 6.23
C GLY A 578 11.55 -28.88 7.15
N LEU A 579 10.70 -27.86 6.99
CA LEU A 579 10.73 -26.68 7.86
C LEU A 579 10.09 -26.96 9.22
N ALA A 580 10.64 -26.34 10.26
CA ALA A 580 9.95 -26.22 11.54
C ALA A 580 8.72 -25.31 11.42
N MET A 581 7.70 -25.57 12.25
CA MET A 581 6.44 -24.81 12.25
C MET A 581 5.95 -24.54 13.68
N ALA A 582 5.46 -23.33 13.95
CA ALA A 582 4.76 -23.00 15.18
C ALA A 582 3.24 -22.89 14.97
N SER A 583 2.45 -23.46 15.88
CA SER A 583 1.00 -23.24 15.88
C SER A 583 0.65 -21.80 16.27
N GLY A 584 -0.54 -21.32 15.90
CA GLY A 584 -1.13 -20.17 16.59
C GLY A 584 -1.51 -20.49 18.04
N SER A 585 -1.98 -19.49 18.77
CA SER A 585 -2.36 -19.57 20.18
C SER A 585 -3.45 -20.63 20.46
N GLN A 586 -3.07 -21.71 21.14
CA GLN A 586 -3.94 -22.84 21.51
C GLN A 586 -4.97 -22.50 22.61
N HIS A 587 -4.93 -21.27 23.15
CA HIS A 587 -5.88 -20.75 24.15
C HIS A 587 -7.36 -21.06 23.87
N ALA A 588 -7.78 -21.09 22.60
CA ALA A 588 -9.16 -21.39 22.26
C ALA A 588 -9.50 -22.88 22.40
N ALA A 589 -8.58 -23.78 22.08
CA ALA A 589 -8.76 -25.22 22.30
C ALA A 589 -8.70 -25.57 23.79
N ILE A 590 -7.81 -24.90 24.55
CA ILE A 590 -7.76 -25.00 26.03
C ILE A 590 -9.10 -24.57 26.67
N ARG A 591 -9.79 -23.56 26.11
CA ARG A 591 -11.10 -23.09 26.60
C ARG A 591 -12.28 -23.90 26.05
N ASP A 592 -12.15 -24.48 24.87
CA ASP A 592 -13.18 -25.26 24.18
C ASP A 592 -12.55 -26.44 23.43
N PRO A 593 -12.49 -27.64 24.05
CA PRO A 593 -11.85 -28.83 23.46
C PRO A 593 -12.40 -29.23 22.08
N ARG A 594 -13.60 -28.76 21.70
CA ARG A 594 -14.15 -28.99 20.35
C ARG A 594 -13.33 -28.32 19.24
N LEU A 595 -12.45 -27.38 19.59
CA LEU A 595 -11.53 -26.70 18.68
C LEU A 595 -10.15 -27.37 18.59
N GLU A 596 -9.88 -28.44 19.35
CA GLU A 596 -8.62 -29.20 19.25
C GLU A 596 -8.30 -29.71 17.84
N PRO A 597 -9.25 -30.23 17.03
CA PRO A 597 -8.98 -30.67 15.65
C PRO A 597 -8.32 -29.60 14.77
N THR A 598 -8.66 -28.33 14.99
CA THR A 598 -8.10 -27.18 14.26
C THR A 598 -6.59 -26.95 14.53
N PHE A 599 -6.04 -27.66 15.52
CA PHE A 599 -4.62 -27.70 15.87
C PHE A 599 -4.02 -29.10 15.62
N THR A 600 -4.69 -30.20 16.01
CA THR A 600 -4.14 -31.57 15.84
C THR A 600 -3.82 -31.93 14.39
N THR A 601 -4.55 -31.35 13.43
CA THR A 601 -4.26 -31.44 12.00
C THR A 601 -2.79 -31.12 11.65
N ILE A 602 -2.13 -30.24 12.41
CA ILE A 602 -0.70 -29.95 12.26
C ILE A 602 0.13 -31.22 12.42
N ARG A 603 -0.13 -32.02 13.47
CA ARG A 603 0.63 -33.25 13.73
C ARG A 603 0.16 -34.41 12.87
N GLU A 604 -1.11 -34.42 12.43
CA GLU A 604 -1.64 -35.40 11.47
C GLU A 604 -0.96 -35.28 10.10
N HIS A 605 -0.66 -34.06 9.64
CA HIS A 605 0.01 -33.82 8.36
C HIS A 605 1.53 -33.57 8.46
N ASN A 606 2.05 -33.26 9.65
CA ASN A 606 3.48 -33.11 9.94
C ASN A 606 3.92 -33.98 11.13
N ALA A 607 3.77 -35.31 10.97
CA ALA A 607 4.01 -36.27 12.04
C ALA A 607 5.46 -36.29 12.58
N ALA A 608 6.45 -36.01 11.72
CA ALA A 608 7.88 -36.09 12.06
C ALA A 608 8.59 -34.73 12.18
N GLY A 609 8.01 -33.64 11.66
CA GLY A 609 8.66 -32.33 11.69
C GLY A 609 8.68 -31.68 13.07
N PHE A 610 9.55 -30.68 13.24
CA PHE A 610 9.67 -29.93 14.49
C PHE A 610 8.49 -28.95 14.62
N VAL A 611 7.63 -29.16 15.63
CA VAL A 611 6.45 -28.33 15.88
C VAL A 611 6.54 -27.62 17.23
N PHE A 612 6.30 -26.31 17.25
CA PHE A 612 6.08 -25.56 18.49
C PHE A 612 4.59 -25.54 18.84
N ALA A 613 4.26 -25.89 20.08
CA ALA A 613 3.02 -25.47 20.73
C ALA A 613 3.09 -23.97 21.02
N ASN A 614 1.95 -23.29 21.16
CA ASN A 614 1.90 -21.86 21.42
C ASN A 614 0.79 -21.47 22.40
N VAL A 615 1.18 -20.84 23.51
CA VAL A 615 0.29 -20.26 24.54
C VAL A 615 0.73 -18.84 24.88
N GLY A 616 -0.09 -18.07 25.58
CA GLY A 616 0.28 -16.75 26.09
C GLY A 616 0.60 -16.81 27.58
N ALA A 617 1.31 -15.80 28.11
CA ALA A 617 1.79 -15.79 29.50
C ALA A 617 0.69 -15.75 30.60
N THR A 618 -0.58 -15.70 30.22
CA THR A 618 -1.74 -15.79 31.12
C THR A 618 -2.12 -17.21 31.52
N VAL A 619 -1.61 -18.26 30.84
CA VAL A 619 -1.95 -19.66 31.18
C VAL A 619 -1.23 -20.14 32.43
N ASP A 620 -1.84 -21.12 33.12
CA ASP A 620 -1.17 -21.89 34.17
C ASP A 620 -0.34 -23.05 33.61
N VAL A 621 0.44 -23.71 34.47
CA VAL A 621 1.29 -24.86 34.10
C VAL A 621 0.49 -26.00 33.48
N SER A 622 -0.68 -26.35 34.01
CA SER A 622 -1.48 -27.47 33.50
C SER A 622 -2.00 -27.19 32.08
N GLN A 623 -2.39 -25.94 31.82
CA GLN A 623 -2.82 -25.48 30.49
C GLN A 623 -1.66 -25.44 29.49
N ALA A 624 -0.46 -25.02 29.92
CA ALA A 624 0.75 -25.06 29.11
C ALA A 624 1.16 -26.50 28.74
N LEU A 625 1.07 -27.44 29.69
CA LEU A 625 1.33 -28.86 29.44
C LEU A 625 0.29 -29.47 28.48
N HIS A 626 -1.00 -29.17 28.65
CA HIS A 626 -2.06 -29.60 27.73
C HIS A 626 -1.80 -29.13 26.29
N ALA A 627 -1.29 -27.92 26.11
CA ALA A 627 -0.92 -27.40 24.78
C ALA A 627 0.24 -28.20 24.14
N VAL A 628 1.23 -28.62 24.92
CA VAL A 628 2.33 -29.48 24.45
C VAL A 628 1.81 -30.88 24.10
N GLU A 629 0.97 -31.47 24.94
CA GLU A 629 0.38 -32.80 24.74
C GLU A 629 -0.50 -32.85 23.50
N MET A 630 -1.39 -31.87 23.30
CA MET A 630 -2.32 -31.74 22.16
C MET A 630 -1.64 -31.83 20.79
N LEU A 631 -0.40 -31.34 20.66
CA LEU A 631 0.36 -31.35 19.41
C LEU A 631 1.50 -32.37 19.40
N HIS A 632 1.74 -33.07 20.51
CA HIS A 632 3.02 -33.73 20.80
C HIS A 632 4.20 -32.83 20.41
N ALA A 633 4.17 -31.57 20.90
CA ALA A 633 5.09 -30.53 20.44
C ALA A 633 6.54 -30.81 20.85
N ASN A 634 7.48 -30.33 20.05
CA ASN A 634 8.92 -30.46 20.28
C ASN A 634 9.46 -29.33 21.18
N ALA A 635 8.76 -28.20 21.24
CA ALA A 635 9.03 -27.05 22.11
C ALA A 635 7.73 -26.27 22.36
N LEU A 636 7.73 -25.41 23.38
CA LEU A 636 6.60 -24.56 23.76
C LEU A 636 6.94 -23.08 23.59
N GLN A 637 6.21 -22.38 22.73
CA GLN A 637 6.24 -20.91 22.68
C GLN A 637 5.29 -20.31 23.74
N ILE A 638 5.80 -19.37 24.54
CA ILE A 638 4.99 -18.47 25.36
C ILE A 638 5.06 -17.07 24.72
N HIS A 639 3.95 -16.58 24.19
CA HIS A 639 3.89 -15.21 23.65
C HIS A 639 3.63 -14.17 24.72
N LEU A 640 4.38 -13.07 24.63
CA LEU A 640 4.15 -11.80 25.29
C LEU A 640 3.48 -10.87 24.28
N ASN A 641 2.32 -10.33 24.65
CA ASN A 641 1.50 -9.51 23.75
C ASN A 641 0.83 -8.34 24.49
N ALA A 642 1.47 -7.78 25.53
CA ALA A 642 0.86 -6.81 26.43
C ALA A 642 0.30 -5.55 25.70
N ALA A 643 1.00 -5.05 24.68
CA ALA A 643 0.52 -3.94 23.86
C ALA A 643 -0.73 -4.32 23.03
N GLN A 644 -0.78 -5.54 22.47
CA GLN A 644 -1.96 -6.08 21.80
C GLN A 644 -3.14 -6.18 22.78
N GLU A 645 -2.94 -6.80 23.95
CA GLU A 645 -3.97 -6.95 24.98
C GLU A 645 -4.53 -5.61 25.44
N LEU A 646 -3.69 -4.58 25.64
CA LEU A 646 -4.13 -3.22 25.99
C LEU A 646 -5.03 -2.59 24.92
N VAL A 647 -4.68 -2.75 23.63
CA VAL A 647 -5.50 -2.23 22.52
C VAL A 647 -6.77 -3.07 22.32
N MET A 648 -6.75 -4.38 22.55
CA MET A 648 -7.95 -5.23 22.49
C MET A 648 -9.06 -4.73 23.45
N PRO A 649 -10.31 -4.54 22.98
CA PRO A 649 -11.44 -4.24 23.85
C PRO A 649 -11.63 -5.29 24.95
N GLU A 650 -11.47 -6.57 24.60
CA GLU A 650 -11.63 -7.73 25.49
C GLU A 650 -10.33 -8.23 26.15
N GLY A 651 -9.20 -7.52 25.95
CA GLY A 651 -7.88 -7.99 26.39
C GLY A 651 -7.59 -7.81 27.88
N SER A 652 -6.51 -8.43 28.34
CA SER A 652 -6.05 -8.30 29.73
C SER A 652 -5.66 -6.87 30.09
N ARG A 653 -5.82 -6.54 31.37
CA ARG A 653 -5.28 -5.32 32.01
C ARG A 653 -4.30 -5.65 33.14
N ASP A 654 -4.11 -6.94 33.42
CA ASP A 654 -3.14 -7.47 34.38
C ASP A 654 -2.04 -8.22 33.62
N PHE A 655 -0.80 -7.87 33.96
CA PHE A 655 0.45 -8.42 33.44
C PHE A 655 1.42 -8.77 34.59
N GLU A 656 1.06 -8.51 35.85
CA GLU A 656 1.95 -8.69 37.02
C GLU A 656 2.22 -10.17 37.31
N SER A 657 1.28 -11.05 36.96
CA SER A 657 1.37 -12.51 37.09
C SER A 657 2.30 -13.17 36.06
N TRP A 658 2.58 -12.52 34.92
CA TRP A 658 3.29 -13.14 33.79
C TRP A 658 4.70 -13.66 34.14
N PRO A 659 5.57 -12.90 34.85
CA PRO A 659 6.90 -13.39 35.22
C PRO A 659 6.86 -14.67 36.08
N GLN A 660 5.87 -14.78 36.97
CA GLN A 660 5.70 -15.94 37.83
C GLN A 660 5.21 -17.16 37.04
N HIS A 661 4.21 -16.98 36.17
CA HIS A 661 3.71 -18.07 35.31
C HIS A 661 4.80 -18.57 34.36
N ILE A 662 5.54 -17.67 33.68
CA ILE A 662 6.65 -18.04 32.78
C ILE A 662 7.67 -18.89 33.53
N LYS A 663 8.10 -18.46 34.72
CA LYS A 663 9.05 -19.23 35.54
C LYS A 663 8.49 -20.62 35.90
N GLN A 664 7.25 -20.71 36.37
CA GLN A 664 6.61 -21.99 36.73
C GLN A 664 6.48 -22.94 35.52
N ILE A 665 6.16 -22.41 34.34
CA ILE A 665 6.08 -23.20 33.10
C ILE A 665 7.48 -23.67 32.67
N VAL A 666 8.50 -22.82 32.75
CA VAL A 666 9.90 -23.18 32.46
C VAL A 666 10.42 -24.27 33.40
N GLU A 667 10.06 -24.23 34.69
CA GLU A 667 10.45 -25.25 35.67
C GLU A 667 9.72 -26.60 35.48
N ALA A 668 8.53 -26.61 34.86
CA ALA A 668 7.66 -27.79 34.76
C ALA A 668 7.55 -28.39 33.34
N SER A 669 7.90 -27.65 32.29
CA SER A 669 7.73 -28.09 30.90
C SER A 669 8.65 -29.27 30.55
N PRO A 670 8.13 -30.38 29.98
CA PRO A 670 8.94 -31.51 29.52
C PRO A 670 9.72 -31.20 28.22
N VAL A 671 9.42 -30.06 27.58
CA VAL A 671 10.03 -29.62 26.33
C VAL A 671 10.62 -28.21 26.47
N PRO A 672 11.62 -27.82 25.66
CA PRO A 672 12.21 -26.48 25.70
C PRO A 672 11.17 -25.37 25.56
N VAL A 673 11.28 -24.34 26.40
CA VAL A 673 10.42 -23.16 26.36
C VAL A 673 11.11 -22.02 25.61
N VAL A 674 10.40 -21.47 24.63
CA VAL A 674 10.77 -20.27 23.87
C VAL A 674 9.83 -19.14 24.28
N VAL A 675 10.35 -18.04 24.82
CA VAL A 675 9.51 -16.86 25.08
C VAL A 675 9.59 -15.91 23.89
N LYS A 676 8.44 -15.55 23.29
CA LYS A 676 8.37 -14.72 22.08
C LYS A 676 7.61 -13.42 22.31
N GLU A 677 7.94 -12.38 21.55
CA GLU A 677 7.03 -11.24 21.33
C GLU A 677 6.06 -11.57 20.16
N VAL A 678 5.19 -10.64 19.77
CA VAL A 678 4.22 -10.76 18.67
C VAL A 678 4.35 -9.69 17.57
N GLY A 679 5.16 -8.65 17.77
CA GLY A 679 5.42 -7.61 16.77
C GLY A 679 5.93 -6.27 17.32
N PHE A 680 6.14 -6.15 18.63
CA PHE A 680 6.57 -4.95 19.33
C PHE A 680 8.04 -5.00 19.78
N GLY A 681 8.74 -6.12 19.59
CA GLY A 681 10.17 -6.24 19.88
C GLY A 681 10.50 -6.55 21.35
N MET A 682 11.43 -7.48 21.55
CA MET A 682 11.95 -7.83 22.87
C MET A 682 13.28 -7.12 23.14
N SER A 683 13.28 -6.20 24.11
CA SER A 683 14.49 -5.48 24.55
C SER A 683 15.55 -6.39 25.20
N ALA A 684 16.82 -5.98 25.21
CA ALA A 684 17.87 -6.72 25.93
C ALA A 684 17.63 -6.77 27.45
N GLN A 685 16.91 -5.80 28.03
CA GLN A 685 16.47 -5.88 29.43
C GLN A 685 15.50 -7.05 29.64
N THR A 686 14.51 -7.20 28.76
CA THR A 686 13.54 -8.29 28.83
C THR A 686 14.21 -9.65 28.65
N VAL A 687 15.14 -9.80 27.70
CA VAL A 687 15.90 -11.05 27.51
C VAL A 687 16.70 -11.41 28.75
N ARG A 688 17.40 -10.44 29.39
CA ARG A 688 18.11 -10.69 30.67
C ARG A 688 17.18 -11.13 31.80
N GLN A 689 16.01 -10.52 31.92
CA GLN A 689 15.00 -10.92 32.92
C GLN A 689 14.50 -12.35 32.68
N LEU A 690 14.21 -12.71 31.43
CA LEU A 690 13.78 -14.06 31.05
C LEU A 690 14.88 -15.11 31.31
N ALA A 691 16.13 -14.79 31.02
CA ALA A 691 17.27 -15.67 31.32
C ALA A 691 17.40 -15.98 32.82
N GLN A 692 17.16 -14.97 33.69
CA GLN A 692 17.10 -15.12 35.15
C GLN A 692 15.91 -15.97 35.62
N MET A 693 14.81 -16.03 34.85
CA MET A 693 13.67 -16.92 35.09
C MET A 693 13.91 -18.35 34.58
N GLY A 694 15.09 -18.65 34.03
CA GLY A 694 15.44 -19.98 33.52
C GLY A 694 15.23 -20.16 32.02
N VAL A 695 14.68 -19.16 31.31
CA VAL A 695 14.48 -19.23 29.85
C VAL A 695 15.83 -19.39 29.15
N ARG A 696 15.86 -20.25 28.12
CA ARG A 696 17.08 -20.56 27.34
C ARG A 696 16.96 -20.23 25.85
N CYS A 697 15.76 -19.90 25.37
CA CYS A 697 15.51 -19.49 24.00
C CYS A 697 14.46 -18.38 23.98
N VAL A 698 14.65 -17.37 23.14
CA VAL A 698 13.68 -16.27 22.91
C VAL A 698 13.46 -16.05 21.42
N ASP A 699 12.31 -15.47 21.04
CA ASP A 699 12.06 -14.95 19.69
C ASP A 699 11.70 -13.46 19.79
N VAL A 700 12.58 -12.60 19.28
CA VAL A 700 12.46 -11.14 19.52
C VAL A 700 11.24 -10.50 18.87
N SER A 701 10.66 -11.13 17.84
CA SER A 701 9.42 -10.72 17.14
C SER A 701 9.20 -9.19 17.07
N GLY A 702 10.08 -8.52 16.33
CA GLY A 702 10.15 -7.06 16.31
C GLY A 702 9.18 -6.37 15.35
N ARG A 703 9.07 -5.04 15.52
CA ARG A 703 8.33 -4.18 14.61
C ARG A 703 8.97 -4.17 13.22
N GLY A 704 8.12 -4.20 12.19
CA GLY A 704 8.53 -4.13 10.78
C GLY A 704 7.73 -5.03 9.82
N GLY A 705 6.80 -5.83 10.36
CA GLY A 705 5.81 -6.62 9.61
C GLY A 705 4.39 -6.32 10.11
N THR A 706 3.67 -7.37 10.50
CA THR A 706 2.33 -7.28 11.11
C THR A 706 2.32 -6.37 12.35
N ASP A 707 1.40 -5.40 12.39
CA ASP A 707 1.22 -4.47 13.50
C ASP A 707 -0.06 -4.82 14.27
N PHE A 708 0.10 -5.56 15.36
CA PHE A 708 -1.04 -5.93 16.19
C PHE A 708 -1.72 -4.74 16.88
N ALA A 709 -1.04 -3.62 17.15
CA ALA A 709 -1.73 -2.44 17.69
C ALA A 709 -2.66 -1.83 16.64
N ARG A 710 -2.22 -1.76 15.37
CA ARG A 710 -3.07 -1.33 14.25
C ARG A 710 -4.23 -2.31 14.00
N ILE A 711 -3.98 -3.61 13.98
CA ILE A 711 -5.02 -4.65 13.78
C ILE A 711 -6.09 -4.58 14.87
N GLU A 712 -5.70 -4.52 16.14
CA GLU A 712 -6.67 -4.47 17.25
C GLU A 712 -7.37 -3.12 17.34
N ASN A 713 -6.70 -2.03 16.98
CA ASN A 713 -7.35 -0.71 16.94
C ASN A 713 -8.40 -0.63 15.83
N ALA A 714 -8.18 -1.27 14.67
CA ALA A 714 -9.17 -1.40 13.60
C ALA A 714 -10.38 -2.27 13.98
N ARG A 715 -10.35 -2.98 15.12
CA ARG A 715 -11.51 -3.68 15.70
C ARG A 715 -12.33 -2.78 16.65
N ARG A 716 -11.89 -1.55 16.94
CA ARG A 716 -12.63 -0.55 17.74
C ARG A 716 -13.50 0.32 16.85
N GLN A 717 -14.62 0.82 17.38
CA GLN A 717 -15.52 1.73 16.64
C GLN A 717 -14.89 3.10 16.39
N GLU A 718 -14.20 3.65 17.38
CA GLU A 718 -13.65 5.03 17.36
C GLU A 718 -12.14 5.09 17.08
N HIS A 719 -11.49 3.94 16.80
CA HIS A 719 -10.04 3.83 16.50
C HIS A 719 -9.11 4.55 17.51
N GLU A 720 -9.50 4.59 18.79
CA GLU A 720 -8.94 5.43 19.87
C GLU A 720 -7.42 5.29 20.09
N TYR A 721 -6.85 4.12 19.78
CA TYR A 721 -5.43 3.78 20.00
C TYR A 721 -4.59 3.93 18.73
N GLY A 722 -5.02 4.73 17.76
CA GLY A 722 -4.29 4.95 16.50
C GLY A 722 -2.85 5.44 16.70
N TYR A 723 -2.58 6.15 17.80
CA TYR A 723 -1.25 6.64 18.19
C TYR A 723 -0.28 5.53 18.66
N LEU A 724 -0.75 4.28 18.83
CA LEU A 724 0.09 3.11 19.10
C LEU A 724 0.44 2.33 17.83
N ALA A 725 -0.01 2.76 16.65
CA ALA A 725 0.46 2.21 15.39
C ALA A 725 1.99 2.37 15.30
N GLY A 726 2.68 1.28 14.98
CA GLY A 726 4.13 1.24 15.00
C GLY A 726 4.77 1.40 16.39
N TRP A 727 4.09 1.02 17.48
CA TRP A 727 4.71 0.89 18.80
C TRP A 727 5.83 -0.18 18.82
N GLY A 728 6.85 0.00 19.66
CA GLY A 728 7.87 -1.02 19.94
C GLY A 728 9.18 -0.94 19.14
N GLN A 729 10.16 -1.77 19.54
CA GLN A 729 11.48 -1.88 18.91
C GLN A 729 11.41 -2.67 17.60
N SER A 730 12.26 -2.33 16.63
CA SER A 730 12.37 -3.07 15.37
C SER A 730 13.19 -4.35 15.53
N THR A 731 12.95 -5.36 14.68
CA THR A 731 13.66 -6.65 14.74
C THR A 731 15.18 -6.50 14.67
N ALA A 732 15.66 -5.63 13.78
CA ALA A 732 17.10 -5.34 13.67
C ALA A 732 17.65 -4.67 14.95
N LEU A 733 16.90 -3.74 15.55
CA LEU A 733 17.32 -3.06 16.78
C LEU A 733 17.38 -4.02 17.98
N CYS A 734 16.38 -4.90 18.15
CA CYS A 734 16.40 -5.93 19.18
C CYS A 734 17.63 -6.84 19.07
N LEU A 735 18.01 -7.26 17.87
CA LEU A 735 19.20 -8.07 17.66
C LEU A 735 20.49 -7.28 17.90
N LEU A 736 20.53 -6.00 17.52
CA LEU A 736 21.67 -5.10 17.77
C LEU A 736 21.90 -4.84 19.27
N GLU A 737 20.84 -4.67 20.07
CA GLU A 737 20.93 -4.57 21.54
C GLU A 737 21.50 -5.85 22.20
N LEU A 738 21.30 -7.01 21.59
CA LEU A 738 21.73 -8.31 22.10
C LEU A 738 23.14 -8.71 21.69
N LEU A 739 23.83 -7.89 20.88
CA LEU A 739 25.23 -8.12 20.55
C LEU A 739 26.14 -7.94 21.78
N PRO A 740 27.22 -8.74 21.91
CA PRO A 740 28.19 -8.56 23.00
C PRO A 740 28.82 -7.17 22.97
N ASN A 741 28.76 -6.46 24.10
CA ASN A 741 29.45 -5.19 24.28
C ASN A 741 30.82 -5.42 24.95
N ASP A 742 31.89 -4.90 24.34
CA ASP A 742 33.26 -5.02 24.87
C ASP A 742 33.41 -4.48 26.31
N SER A 743 32.53 -3.57 26.74
CA SER A 743 32.55 -2.95 28.07
C SER A 743 32.13 -3.87 29.23
N GLU A 744 31.31 -4.89 29.02
CA GLU A 744 30.94 -5.86 30.08
C GLU A 744 32.02 -6.97 30.22
N SER A 745 32.88 -7.14 29.22
CA SER A 745 33.92 -8.18 29.18
C SER A 745 35.05 -8.03 30.20
N THR A 746 35.09 -6.96 31.00
CA THR A 746 36.19 -6.67 31.95
C THR A 746 35.85 -6.85 33.43
N VAL A 747 34.58 -7.14 33.78
CA VAL A 747 34.17 -7.34 35.19
C VAL A 747 33.77 -8.79 35.46
N ASP A 748 32.99 -9.43 34.58
CA ASP A 748 32.51 -10.81 34.82
C ASP A 748 33.43 -11.91 34.26
N SER A 749 34.32 -11.58 33.32
CA SER A 749 35.23 -12.55 32.67
C SER A 749 36.26 -13.19 33.62
N GLN A 750 36.55 -12.56 34.77
CA GLN A 750 37.41 -13.16 35.80
C GLN A 750 36.66 -14.14 36.73
N SER A 751 35.32 -14.19 36.67
CA SER A 751 34.52 -15.18 37.41
C SER A 751 34.42 -16.54 36.68
N ALA A 752 34.52 -16.54 35.35
CA ALA A 752 34.40 -17.74 34.51
C ALA A 752 35.64 -18.66 34.53
N ALA A 753 36.80 -18.17 35.01
CA ALA A 753 38.07 -18.91 34.99
C ALA A 753 38.41 -19.64 36.30
N ASN A 754 37.62 -19.49 37.37
CA ASN A 754 37.96 -19.96 38.73
C ASN A 754 36.88 -20.84 39.40
N THR A 755 36.01 -21.49 38.63
CA THR A 755 34.92 -22.36 39.15
C THR A 755 34.95 -23.80 38.63
N GLU A 756 36.15 -24.38 38.46
CA GLU A 756 36.35 -25.83 38.29
C GLU A 756 36.02 -26.66 39.55
N SER A 757 34.83 -26.50 40.16
CA SER A 757 34.40 -27.38 41.28
C SER A 757 32.89 -27.47 41.57
N THR A 758 32.02 -26.78 40.84
CA THR A 758 30.55 -27.02 40.90
C THR A 758 29.93 -26.78 39.53
N GLY A 759 29.30 -27.81 38.95
CA GLY A 759 28.82 -27.79 37.56
C GLY A 759 27.64 -26.85 37.32
N GLY A 760 27.91 -25.68 36.73
CA GLY A 760 26.90 -24.71 36.33
C GLY A 760 27.50 -23.55 35.53
N ALA A 761 27.90 -23.80 34.29
CA ALA A 761 28.24 -22.71 33.36
C ALA A 761 27.01 -21.82 33.13
N ALA A 762 27.20 -20.50 33.07
CA ALA A 762 26.12 -19.57 32.75
C ALA A 762 25.64 -19.85 31.31
N ALA A 763 24.45 -20.44 31.18
CA ALA A 763 23.95 -20.90 29.90
C ALA A 763 23.51 -19.73 29.02
N HIS A 764 24.14 -19.61 27.84
CA HIS A 764 23.80 -18.65 26.79
C HIS A 764 22.33 -18.81 26.36
N THR A 765 21.59 -17.69 26.29
CA THR A 765 20.22 -17.67 25.77
C THR A 765 20.25 -17.65 24.25
N GLN A 766 19.70 -18.68 23.61
CA GLN A 766 19.51 -18.70 22.15
C GLN A 766 18.52 -17.61 21.72
N VAL A 767 18.80 -16.96 20.60
CA VAL A 767 17.96 -15.88 20.06
C VAL A 767 17.43 -16.29 18.70
N LEU A 768 16.11 -16.32 18.55
CA LEU A 768 15.42 -16.41 17.27
C LEU A 768 14.95 -15.01 16.87
N ALA A 769 14.82 -14.77 15.56
CA ALA A 769 14.39 -13.49 15.03
C ALA A 769 13.12 -13.64 14.20
N SER A 770 12.13 -12.78 14.41
CA SER A 770 10.95 -12.71 13.54
C SER A 770 10.40 -11.29 13.52
N GLY A 771 9.38 -11.05 12.69
CA GLY A 771 8.81 -9.72 12.47
C GLY A 771 9.51 -8.98 11.33
N GLY A 772 8.76 -8.60 10.30
CA GLY A 772 9.26 -7.84 9.15
C GLY A 772 10.17 -8.57 8.16
N VAL A 773 10.27 -9.90 8.23
CA VAL A 773 11.09 -10.71 7.31
C VAL A 773 10.32 -10.91 6.00
N ARG A 774 10.85 -10.37 4.89
CA ARG A 774 10.16 -10.34 3.57
C ARG A 774 10.85 -11.16 2.48
N ASN A 775 12.10 -11.55 2.69
CA ASN A 775 12.95 -12.19 1.68
C ASN A 775 14.17 -12.88 2.33
N PRO A 776 14.93 -13.71 1.59
CA PRO A 776 16.15 -14.36 2.08
C PRO A 776 17.27 -13.43 2.56
N LEU A 777 17.36 -12.20 2.04
CA LEU A 777 18.37 -11.25 2.51
C LEU A 777 18.06 -10.74 3.92
N ASP A 778 16.78 -10.54 4.25
CA ASP A 778 16.33 -10.21 5.62
C ASP A 778 16.68 -11.38 6.58
N VAL A 779 16.53 -12.64 6.14
CA VAL A 779 16.98 -13.83 6.90
C VAL A 779 18.49 -13.78 7.17
N VAL A 780 19.32 -13.64 6.13
CA VAL A 780 20.79 -13.62 6.27
C VAL A 780 21.27 -12.42 7.11
N LYS A 781 20.59 -11.27 7.03
CA LYS A 781 20.83 -10.11 7.91
C LYS A 781 20.56 -10.43 9.39
N ALA A 782 19.44 -11.09 9.71
CA ALA A 782 19.13 -11.47 11.09
C ALA A 782 20.14 -12.49 11.66
N LEU A 783 20.56 -13.48 10.87
CA LEU A 783 21.60 -14.45 11.26
C LEU A 783 22.97 -13.78 11.49
N THR A 784 23.33 -12.81 10.64
CA THR A 784 24.54 -11.96 10.81
C THR A 784 24.53 -11.18 12.13
N LEU A 785 23.34 -10.77 12.60
CA LEU A 785 23.16 -10.10 13.89
C LEU A 785 23.05 -11.08 15.08
N GLY A 786 23.27 -12.39 14.87
CA GLY A 786 23.40 -13.37 15.95
C GLY A 786 22.15 -14.22 16.22
N ALA A 787 21.10 -14.13 15.39
CA ALA A 787 19.98 -15.07 15.47
C ALA A 787 20.43 -16.50 15.09
N GLU A 788 19.86 -17.51 15.74
CA GLU A 788 20.07 -18.93 15.40
C GLU A 788 19.13 -19.40 14.27
N ALA A 789 17.88 -18.93 14.26
CA ALA A 789 16.94 -19.13 13.16
C ALA A 789 15.93 -17.98 13.05
N VAL A 790 15.30 -17.87 11.86
CA VAL A 790 14.45 -16.74 11.48
C VAL A 790 13.00 -17.18 11.21
N GLY A 791 12.05 -16.66 11.98
CA GLY A 791 10.63 -16.97 11.89
C GLY A 791 9.89 -16.06 10.90
N VAL A 792 9.10 -16.67 10.01
CA VAL A 792 8.33 -15.97 8.97
C VAL A 792 6.84 -16.31 9.14
N SER A 793 5.98 -15.28 9.12
CA SER A 793 4.52 -15.43 9.23
C SER A 793 3.80 -14.77 8.05
N GLY A 794 3.70 -13.43 8.03
CA GLY A 794 2.89 -12.69 7.04
C GLY A 794 3.21 -13.02 5.58
N HIS A 795 4.49 -13.14 5.22
CA HIS A 795 4.94 -13.52 3.86
C HIS A 795 4.41 -14.89 3.45
N PHE A 796 4.66 -15.92 4.26
CA PHE A 796 4.20 -17.27 3.96
C PHE A 796 2.67 -17.42 4.00
N LEU A 797 1.97 -16.68 4.87
CA LEU A 797 0.50 -16.65 4.85
C LEU A 797 -0.05 -16.04 3.56
N HIS A 798 0.54 -14.94 3.09
CA HIS A 798 0.12 -14.31 1.84
C HIS A 798 0.43 -15.20 0.63
N VAL A 799 1.64 -15.75 0.53
CA VAL A 799 2.02 -16.66 -0.57
C VAL A 799 1.10 -17.88 -0.59
N LEU A 800 0.79 -18.49 0.56
CA LEU A 800 -0.19 -19.58 0.66
C LEU A 800 -1.58 -19.16 0.17
N ASN A 801 -2.06 -17.98 0.57
CA ASN A 801 -3.37 -17.47 0.17
C ASN A 801 -3.43 -17.12 -1.33
N ALA A 802 -2.34 -16.64 -1.92
CA ALA A 802 -2.27 -16.20 -3.32
C ALA A 802 -1.96 -17.35 -4.30
N THR A 803 -1.19 -18.36 -3.87
CA THR A 803 -0.59 -19.38 -4.76
C THR A 803 -0.76 -20.83 -4.28
N GLY A 804 -1.37 -21.07 -3.12
CA GLY A 804 -1.63 -22.41 -2.58
C GLY A 804 -0.41 -23.12 -1.99
N GLU A 805 -0.60 -24.40 -1.64
CA GLU A 805 0.44 -25.25 -1.03
C GLU A 805 1.67 -25.41 -1.95
N ASP A 806 1.45 -25.59 -3.26
CA ASP A 806 2.53 -25.76 -4.24
C ASP A 806 3.37 -24.48 -4.39
N GLY A 807 2.71 -23.31 -4.47
CA GLY A 807 3.39 -22.03 -4.60
C GLY A 807 4.20 -21.66 -3.36
N LEU A 808 3.65 -21.89 -2.15
CA LEU A 808 4.44 -21.71 -0.92
C LEU A 808 5.59 -22.72 -0.81
N THR A 809 5.40 -23.97 -1.26
CA THR A 809 6.47 -24.98 -1.29
C THR A 809 7.61 -24.57 -2.25
N ALA A 810 7.27 -24.02 -3.41
CA ALA A 810 8.23 -23.48 -4.38
C ALA A 810 8.98 -22.27 -3.81
N GLU A 811 8.27 -21.32 -3.20
CA GLU A 811 8.85 -20.13 -2.54
C GLU A 811 9.85 -20.54 -1.45
N ILE A 812 9.46 -21.43 -0.54
CA ILE A 812 10.33 -21.91 0.56
C ILE A 812 11.58 -22.61 0.01
N ASN A 813 11.46 -23.45 -1.01
CA ASN A 813 12.62 -24.11 -1.61
C ASN A 813 13.53 -23.11 -2.35
N GLY A 814 12.97 -22.13 -3.05
CA GLY A 814 13.72 -21.01 -3.62
C GLY A 814 14.45 -20.20 -2.54
N TRP A 815 13.83 -19.96 -1.39
CA TRP A 815 14.48 -19.30 -0.26
C TRP A 815 15.68 -20.09 0.27
N LYS A 816 15.63 -21.44 0.32
CA LYS A 816 16.79 -22.25 0.72
C LYS A 816 17.98 -22.07 -0.23
N GLU A 817 17.72 -22.11 -1.54
CA GLU A 817 18.76 -21.90 -2.56
C GLU A 817 19.34 -20.48 -2.50
N GLN A 818 18.48 -19.49 -2.26
CA GLN A 818 18.86 -18.08 -2.18
C GLN A 818 19.61 -17.74 -0.88
N VAL A 819 19.21 -18.27 0.29
CA VAL A 819 19.99 -18.16 1.54
C VAL A 819 21.37 -18.80 1.36
N ARG A 820 21.46 -20.01 0.79
CA ARG A 820 22.74 -20.68 0.51
C ARG A 820 23.63 -19.85 -0.40
N SER A 821 23.05 -19.29 -1.47
CA SER A 821 23.76 -18.44 -2.43
C SER A 821 24.25 -17.13 -1.81
N LEU A 822 23.46 -16.52 -0.91
CA LEU A 822 23.85 -15.32 -0.18
C LEU A 822 24.98 -15.60 0.82
N MET A 823 24.93 -16.73 1.54
CA MET A 823 26.03 -17.18 2.41
C MET A 823 27.31 -17.40 1.60
N ALA A 824 27.22 -18.06 0.45
CA ALA A 824 28.34 -18.27 -0.47
C ALA A 824 28.93 -16.95 -0.97
N LEU A 825 28.09 -15.99 -1.37
CA LEU A 825 28.48 -14.65 -1.80
C LEU A 825 29.26 -13.89 -0.70
N LEU A 826 28.85 -14.04 0.56
CA LEU A 826 29.47 -13.43 1.74
C LEU A 826 30.70 -14.20 2.26
N GLY A 827 31.04 -15.35 1.68
CA GLY A 827 32.16 -16.20 2.12
C GLY A 827 31.90 -17.01 3.40
N ALA A 828 30.64 -17.13 3.82
CA ALA A 828 30.23 -17.83 5.03
C ALA A 828 29.96 -19.32 4.73
N ARG A 829 30.75 -20.23 5.29
CA ARG A 829 30.58 -21.68 5.13
C ARG A 829 29.50 -22.26 6.03
N THR A 830 29.24 -21.59 7.15
CA THR A 830 28.28 -21.99 8.18
C THR A 830 27.43 -20.80 8.63
N VAL A 831 26.31 -21.03 9.30
CA VAL A 831 25.50 -19.95 9.92
C VAL A 831 26.33 -19.16 10.94
N ALA A 832 27.26 -19.82 11.65
CA ALA A 832 28.19 -19.17 12.58
C ALA A 832 29.15 -18.19 11.89
N ASP A 833 29.63 -18.49 10.67
CA ASP A 833 30.53 -17.59 9.91
C ASP A 833 29.88 -16.24 9.60
N LEU A 834 28.55 -16.18 9.41
CA LEU A 834 27.83 -14.93 9.13
C LEU A 834 28.03 -13.88 10.22
N ARG A 835 28.23 -14.30 11.48
CA ARG A 835 28.49 -13.38 12.61
C ARG A 835 29.81 -12.61 12.45
N HIS A 836 30.70 -13.06 11.57
CA HIS A 836 31.98 -12.41 11.24
C HIS A 836 31.93 -11.60 9.94
N THR A 837 30.80 -11.56 9.24
CA THR A 837 30.63 -10.74 8.03
C THR A 837 30.57 -9.25 8.37
N ASP A 838 31.20 -8.42 7.54
CA ASP A 838 31.16 -6.96 7.67
C ASP A 838 29.78 -6.41 7.29
N LEU A 839 29.16 -5.69 8.22
CA LEU A 839 27.81 -5.14 8.10
C LEU A 839 27.81 -3.64 8.44
N LEU A 840 27.26 -2.84 7.54
CA LEU A 840 26.96 -1.43 7.76
C LEU A 840 25.56 -1.28 8.35
N VAL A 841 25.43 -0.48 9.41
CA VAL A 841 24.15 -0.06 9.99
C VAL A 841 23.99 1.43 9.76
N THR A 842 22.88 1.83 9.14
CA THR A 842 22.61 3.21 8.70
C THR A 842 21.22 3.67 9.16
N GLY A 843 20.75 4.82 8.65
CA GLY A 843 19.39 5.30 8.89
C GLY A 843 19.02 5.51 10.36
N THR A 844 17.74 5.35 10.66
CA THR A 844 17.17 5.48 12.01
C THR A 844 17.66 4.36 12.91
N THR A 845 17.82 3.14 12.38
CA THR A 845 18.34 1.99 13.13
C THR A 845 19.72 2.27 13.73
N ALA A 846 20.59 2.98 12.99
CA ALA A 846 21.90 3.40 13.50
C ALA A 846 21.83 4.52 14.56
N GLU A 847 20.81 5.38 14.52
CA GLU A 847 20.60 6.42 15.52
C GLU A 847 20.10 5.81 16.83
N GLU A 848 19.02 5.01 16.76
CA GLU A 848 18.46 4.25 17.89
C GLU A 848 19.52 3.38 18.57
N SER A 849 20.31 2.64 17.77
CA SER A 849 21.40 1.80 18.29
C SER A 849 22.44 2.59 19.09
N ARG A 850 22.83 3.79 18.63
CA ARG A 850 23.79 4.65 19.35
C ARG A 850 23.20 5.22 20.63
N LEU A 851 21.92 5.58 20.63
CA LEU A 851 21.21 6.05 21.83
C LEU A 851 21.12 4.95 22.90
N LEU A 852 21.00 3.69 22.48
CA LEU A 852 21.03 2.51 23.34
C LEU A 852 22.45 2.01 23.70
N GLY A 853 23.49 2.71 23.25
CA GLY A 853 24.89 2.41 23.57
C GLY A 853 25.53 1.28 22.76
N VAL A 854 24.89 0.78 21.70
CA VAL A 854 25.40 -0.32 20.87
C VAL A 854 26.56 0.15 19.99
N ALA A 855 27.67 -0.59 20.04
CA ALA A 855 28.92 -0.28 19.32
C ALA A 855 28.88 -0.64 17.81
N ILE A 856 27.91 -0.11 17.06
CA ILE A 856 27.64 -0.48 15.65
C ILE A 856 28.81 -0.26 14.67
N SER A 857 29.82 0.54 15.02
CA SER A 857 31.01 0.74 14.18
C SER A 857 31.89 -0.51 14.07
N VAL A 858 31.87 -1.40 15.07
CA VAL A 858 32.61 -2.68 15.06
C VAL A 858 32.09 -3.60 13.95
N LEU A 859 30.79 -3.51 13.64
CA LEU A 859 30.11 -4.36 12.66
C LEU A 859 30.68 -4.21 11.24
N ALA A 860 31.14 -3.00 10.89
CA ALA A 860 31.70 -2.71 9.58
C ALA A 860 33.08 -3.35 9.32
N HIS A 861 33.72 -3.93 10.35
CA HIS A 861 35.10 -4.40 10.33
C HIS A 861 35.31 -5.78 10.99
N ARG A 862 34.23 -6.54 11.24
CA ARG A 862 34.24 -7.91 11.81
C ARG A 862 35.14 -8.90 11.06
N SER A 863 35.34 -8.73 9.76
CA SER A 863 36.22 -9.60 8.96
C SER A 863 37.69 -9.47 9.37
N ARG A 864 38.11 -8.29 9.87
CA ARG A 864 39.50 -7.99 10.20
C ARG A 864 39.95 -8.67 11.49
N THR A 865 39.03 -8.94 12.41
CA THR A 865 39.30 -9.66 13.67
C THR A 865 39.63 -11.14 13.45
N ARG A 866 39.47 -11.66 12.22
CA ARG A 866 39.83 -13.03 11.82
C ARG A 866 41.32 -13.20 11.44
N SER A 867 42.14 -12.15 11.58
CA SER A 867 43.52 -12.09 11.04
C SER A 867 44.60 -11.84 12.10
N ILE A 868 44.49 -12.54 13.25
CA ILE A 868 45.54 -12.68 14.29
C ILE A 868 45.65 -14.17 14.63
#